data_AF-A0A8H5VJE4-F1
#
_entry.id   AF-A0A8H5VJE4-F1
#
_cell.length_a   1.000
_cell.length_b   1.000
_cell.length_c   1.000
_cell.angle_alpha   90.00
_cell.angle_beta   90.00
_cell.angle_gamma   90.00
#
_symmetry.space_group_name_H-M   'P 1'
#
loop_
_entity.id
_entity.type
_entity.pdbx_description
1 polymer ?
#
loop_
_entity_poly.entity_id
_entity_poly.type
_entity_poly.pdbx_seq_one_letter_code
_entity_poly.pdbx_strand_id
1 'polypeptide(L)'
;MWIQGETQRAPSLLALSPTYARTQVMNPVYQQVVDHFLTTRSWFWWGPERKESVSKPYLHSCTAMRIGPGAKAQPLHRDDYISHNIHTDIDKWDDERDANRESAVGLFVAGSKVIKENGGTQFIQGSHLWGSERGPPRVEDCVYAEMDKGDAFIMLASAYHAGGTNSTKDQCRLVFATFSIRGFLRQEENQFLAVPRGTAMKLDQDIQAFMGYSMSDPACGYFQETLTVTPSQSSLQYATSDGIDVSPSHQIISSQPPSELLMPSDPVAARESASLSPENPILETSALTLTSPQTSATLSLSPDVVPFSISPSAHNDLESDITTNRNIIDYFDQTLSEHFVIHVPGLDNPFREYVLPLAYQHQGILHAMLGQRLVTVSLGYRLSAIRSLASLLHKEDISRLTPTEEEQVLAMVLLLVLHDICESGISTHGAHLTGVSFLCKRIACLDTSPIRSKTAMFLISALSWLDMIRGFSGAEKLSYSSEVRECVRDHGSLSLHTLVGCPPVIFFKIGQVLEAGKAYLAGDLPIEQFEQLLDGAEKFFRGWDPDQATRMLATRDAVSRRLRNLMRRPSDKSFCLCGFGRLCYDTERQRILQTSTISAVPSRSRYVLSASDTLRKLVHQRNKALYRTPAPRHDRAIDESLGREKDESSRLVKRSLDGISQEKNQAELEKASKLANVPHCEQYERMISGMLYDSLIPKLTNARLAARKAMNEYNTWFPEGDDFNIENITKTRAEMLKSFLGHVEDDEVFIEPPFRVDYGPNMSVGKRFYANFNLTVLDSAIVTIGDRVMIGPNVMISTATHETEVASRRACIEYAYPINIGDDCWIGGGVTILPNVTIGEGCTIGAGSIVTRDIPAWSVAVGSPARVVKKVQPLGEFNESNGV
;
A
#
# COMPACT_ATOMS: atom_id res chain seq x y z
N MET A 1 -19.13 -6.91 -32.44
CA MET A 1 -18.97 -8.32 -32.85
C MET A 1 -19.37 -9.19 -31.68
N TRP A 2 -20.21 -10.23 -31.86
CA TRP A 2 -20.70 -11.05 -30.75
C TRP A 2 -19.79 -12.27 -30.54
N ILE A 3 -19.20 -12.40 -29.35
CA ILE A 3 -18.42 -13.59 -28.97
C ILE A 3 -19.42 -14.70 -28.60
N GLN A 4 -19.35 -15.84 -29.30
CA GLN A 4 -20.10 -17.05 -28.97
C GLN A 4 -19.29 -17.93 -28.00
N GLY A 5 -19.95 -18.73 -27.16
CA GLY A 5 -19.29 -19.64 -26.23
C GLY A 5 -18.82 -19.04 -24.90
N GLU A 6 -19.18 -17.79 -24.58
CA GLU A 6 -18.79 -17.12 -23.34
C GLU A 6 -19.99 -16.52 -22.58
N THR A 7 -19.83 -16.40 -21.25
CA THR A 7 -20.80 -15.75 -20.36
C THR A 7 -20.54 -14.25 -20.29
N GLN A 8 -21.41 -13.46 -20.90
CA GLN A 8 -21.33 -12.00 -20.85
C GLN A 8 -21.88 -11.49 -19.53
N ARG A 9 -21.24 -10.48 -18.94
CA ARG A 9 -21.66 -9.85 -17.67
C ARG A 9 -21.80 -8.34 -17.84
N ALA A 10 -22.85 -7.77 -17.27
CA ALA A 10 -23.04 -6.33 -17.11
C ALA A 10 -23.20 -6.04 -15.61
N PRO A 11 -22.14 -5.54 -14.93
CA PRO A 11 -22.18 -5.20 -13.50
C PRO A 11 -22.91 -3.87 -13.27
N SER A 12 -22.96 -3.45 -12.02
CA SER A 12 -23.40 -2.13 -11.56
C SER A 12 -24.82 -1.78 -11.97
N LEU A 13 -25.71 -2.78 -12.02
CA LEU A 13 -27.09 -2.61 -12.48
C LEU A 13 -27.87 -1.54 -11.71
N LEU A 14 -27.51 -1.29 -10.44
CA LEU A 14 -28.11 -0.24 -9.62
C LEU A 14 -27.89 1.17 -10.20
N ALA A 15 -26.75 1.41 -10.85
CA ALA A 15 -26.46 2.66 -11.55
C ALA A 15 -27.19 2.76 -12.91
N LEU A 16 -27.56 1.62 -13.49
CA LEU A 16 -28.06 1.50 -14.87
C LEU A 16 -29.60 1.40 -14.95
N SER A 17 -30.26 0.91 -13.89
CA SER A 17 -31.71 0.63 -13.91
C SER A 17 -32.38 0.94 -12.56
N PRO A 18 -33.06 2.11 -12.44
CA PRO A 18 -33.88 2.44 -11.28
C PRO A 18 -35.03 1.43 -11.04
N THR A 19 -35.50 0.73 -12.09
CA THR A 19 -36.49 -0.35 -11.95
C THR A 19 -35.88 -1.54 -11.22
N TYR A 20 -34.68 -1.99 -11.61
CA TYR A 20 -33.98 -3.09 -10.94
C TYR A 20 -33.74 -2.78 -9.45
N ALA A 21 -33.31 -1.56 -9.14
CA ALA A 21 -33.16 -1.09 -7.76
C ALA A 21 -34.47 -1.20 -6.96
N ARG A 22 -35.59 -0.71 -7.52
CA ARG A 22 -36.89 -0.72 -6.83
C ARG A 22 -37.57 -2.08 -6.76
N THR A 23 -37.40 -2.98 -7.74
CA THR A 23 -38.19 -4.23 -7.82
C THR A 23 -37.43 -5.51 -7.47
N GLN A 24 -36.09 -5.54 -7.63
CA GLN A 24 -35.27 -6.72 -7.33
C GLN A 24 -34.45 -6.50 -6.07
N VAL A 25 -33.72 -5.38 -5.97
CA VAL A 25 -32.90 -5.08 -4.78
C VAL A 25 -33.80 -4.83 -3.56
N MET A 26 -34.82 -3.99 -3.68
CA MET A 26 -35.82 -3.76 -2.61
C MET A 26 -37.00 -4.74 -2.65
N ASN A 27 -36.82 -5.97 -3.17
CA ASN A 27 -37.89 -6.96 -3.15
C ASN A 27 -38.23 -7.36 -1.70
N PRO A 28 -39.51 -7.28 -1.24
CA PRO A 28 -39.85 -7.48 0.16
C PRO A 28 -39.46 -8.85 0.74
N VAL A 29 -39.52 -9.93 -0.06
CA VAL A 29 -39.14 -11.28 0.40
C VAL A 29 -37.62 -11.38 0.51
N TYR A 30 -36.88 -10.85 -0.48
CA TYR A 30 -35.42 -10.82 -0.42
C TYR A 30 -34.91 -9.99 0.77
N GLN A 31 -35.49 -8.81 0.98
CA GLN A 31 -35.16 -7.93 2.11
C GLN A 31 -35.41 -8.62 3.46
N GLN A 32 -36.51 -9.35 3.63
CA GLN A 32 -36.77 -10.12 4.86
C GLN A 32 -35.76 -11.25 5.09
N VAL A 33 -35.39 -12.00 4.05
CA VAL A 33 -34.36 -13.06 4.15
C VAL A 33 -32.98 -12.46 4.46
N VAL A 34 -32.64 -11.33 3.82
CA VAL A 34 -31.40 -10.60 4.05
C VAL A 34 -31.32 -10.04 5.48
N ASP A 35 -32.37 -9.37 5.97
CA ASP A 35 -32.42 -8.86 7.35
C ASP A 35 -32.35 -10.02 8.38
N HIS A 36 -32.97 -11.19 8.11
CA HIS A 36 -32.89 -12.36 9.00
C HIS A 36 -31.46 -12.93 9.12
N PHE A 37 -30.82 -13.26 7.99
CA PHE A 37 -29.53 -13.97 8.02
C PHE A 37 -28.31 -13.05 8.24
N LEU A 38 -28.41 -11.76 7.91
CA LEU A 38 -27.24 -10.86 7.83
C LEU A 38 -27.29 -9.67 8.81
N THR A 39 -28.42 -9.36 9.44
CA THR A 39 -28.44 -8.39 10.55
C THR A 39 -27.60 -8.93 11.70
N THR A 40 -26.59 -8.17 12.10
CA THR A 40 -25.63 -8.59 13.12
C THR A 40 -25.85 -7.80 14.40
N ARG A 41 -26.11 -8.52 15.49
CA ARG A 41 -26.32 -7.95 16.83
C ARG A 41 -25.15 -8.30 17.73
N SER A 42 -24.56 -7.30 18.36
CA SER A 42 -23.48 -7.47 19.33
C SER A 42 -23.72 -6.60 20.56
N TRP A 43 -22.93 -6.78 21.62
CA TRP A 43 -23.04 -5.98 22.85
C TRP A 43 -21.66 -5.48 23.26
N PHE A 44 -21.58 -4.19 23.60
CA PHE A 44 -20.34 -3.55 24.05
C PHE A 44 -20.57 -2.71 25.30
N TRP A 45 -19.50 -2.40 26.02
CA TRP A 45 -19.54 -1.53 27.20
C TRP A 45 -19.15 -0.10 26.80
N TRP A 46 -20.02 0.85 27.14
CA TRP A 46 -19.79 2.29 26.98
C TRP A 46 -19.74 2.93 28.36
N GLY A 47 -18.56 2.92 28.97
CA GLY A 47 -18.42 3.20 30.40
C GLY A 47 -19.19 2.15 31.22
N PRO A 48 -20.11 2.53 32.12
CA PRO A 48 -20.92 1.60 32.89
C PRO A 48 -22.12 1.02 32.11
N GLU A 49 -22.44 1.56 30.92
CA GLU A 49 -23.62 1.15 30.15
C GLU A 49 -23.29 -0.04 29.24
N ARG A 50 -24.09 -1.11 29.29
CA ARG A 50 -24.07 -2.16 28.26
C ARG A 50 -25.00 -1.76 27.13
N LYS A 51 -24.45 -1.53 25.94
CA LYS A 51 -25.22 -1.14 24.74
C LYS A 51 -25.27 -2.30 23.75
N GLU A 52 -26.40 -2.42 23.05
CA GLU A 52 -26.46 -3.21 21.82
C GLU A 52 -25.76 -2.43 20.69
N SER A 53 -25.17 -3.14 19.75
CA SER A 53 -24.78 -2.61 18.42
C SER A 53 -25.51 -3.44 17.36
N VAL A 54 -26.23 -2.76 16.47
CA VAL A 54 -27.02 -3.40 15.40
C VAL A 54 -26.48 -2.99 14.03
N SER A 55 -25.72 -3.88 13.40
CA SER A 55 -25.24 -3.70 12.03
C SER A 55 -26.22 -4.33 11.04
N LYS A 56 -26.94 -3.51 10.28
CA LYS A 56 -27.79 -3.95 9.17
C LYS A 56 -26.96 -4.41 7.97
N PRO A 57 -27.49 -5.27 7.09
CA PRO A 57 -26.84 -5.65 5.84
C PRO A 57 -26.83 -4.53 4.80
N TYR A 58 -25.88 -4.63 3.86
CA TYR A 58 -25.79 -3.78 2.67
C TYR A 58 -25.81 -4.63 1.39
N LEU A 59 -26.14 -3.98 0.27
CA LEU A 59 -25.94 -4.46 -1.08
C LEU A 59 -24.46 -4.81 -1.32
N HIS A 60 -24.19 -5.90 -2.03
CA HIS A 60 -22.85 -6.46 -2.19
C HIS A 60 -22.37 -6.49 -3.65
N SER A 61 -23.21 -6.97 -4.57
CA SER A 61 -22.97 -6.89 -6.03
C SER A 61 -24.24 -7.07 -6.86
N CYS A 62 -24.29 -6.41 -8.02
CA CYS A 62 -25.46 -6.32 -8.88
C CYS A 62 -25.12 -6.54 -10.36
N THR A 63 -25.28 -7.77 -10.87
CA THR A 63 -24.82 -8.16 -12.22
C THR A 63 -25.89 -8.85 -13.06
N ALA A 64 -26.09 -8.41 -14.30
CA ALA A 64 -26.83 -9.17 -15.31
C ALA A 64 -25.87 -10.13 -16.04
N MET A 65 -26.26 -11.39 -16.18
CA MET A 65 -25.48 -12.43 -16.83
C MET A 65 -26.23 -12.99 -18.03
N ARG A 66 -25.59 -12.96 -19.21
CA ARG A 66 -26.09 -13.53 -20.46
C ARG A 66 -25.18 -14.69 -20.88
N ILE A 67 -25.67 -15.91 -20.71
CA ILE A 67 -24.96 -17.18 -20.97
C ILE A 67 -25.40 -17.68 -22.35
N GLY A 68 -24.54 -17.52 -23.36
CA GLY A 68 -24.84 -17.90 -24.74
C GLY A 68 -24.58 -19.38 -25.06
N PRO A 69 -25.02 -19.89 -26.23
CA PRO A 69 -24.72 -21.23 -26.72
C PRO A 69 -23.22 -21.56 -26.64
N GLY A 70 -22.90 -22.75 -26.14
CA GLY A 70 -21.53 -23.25 -25.97
C GLY A 70 -20.78 -22.74 -24.73
N ALA A 71 -21.39 -21.87 -23.92
CA ALA A 71 -20.76 -21.37 -22.69
C ALA A 71 -20.51 -22.51 -21.68
N LYS A 72 -19.30 -22.56 -21.13
CA LYS A 72 -18.84 -23.60 -20.20
C LYS A 72 -19.35 -23.35 -18.78
N ALA A 73 -19.61 -24.43 -18.04
CA ALA A 73 -19.88 -24.36 -16.60
C ALA A 73 -18.74 -23.71 -15.81
N GLN A 74 -19.09 -23.05 -14.70
CA GLN A 74 -18.14 -22.69 -13.65
C GLN A 74 -17.74 -23.94 -12.84
N PRO A 75 -16.57 -23.94 -12.17
CA PRO A 75 -16.31 -24.87 -11.07
C PRO A 75 -17.34 -24.67 -9.94
N LEU A 76 -17.63 -25.71 -9.17
CA LEU A 76 -18.47 -25.61 -7.98
C LEU A 76 -17.76 -24.79 -6.89
N HIS A 77 -18.43 -23.76 -6.39
CA HIS A 77 -17.92 -22.81 -5.41
C HIS A 77 -19.03 -22.34 -4.47
N ARG A 78 -18.61 -21.83 -3.31
CA ARG A 78 -19.40 -20.92 -2.47
C ARG A 78 -19.09 -19.49 -2.94
N ASP A 79 -19.85 -18.49 -2.51
CA ASP A 79 -19.49 -17.08 -2.74
C ASP A 79 -18.82 -16.43 -1.52
N ASP A 80 -18.99 -17.04 -0.33
CA ASP A 80 -18.49 -16.54 0.95
C ASP A 80 -16.95 -16.55 1.12
N TYR A 81 -16.20 -17.20 0.22
CA TYR A 81 -14.72 -17.25 0.30
C TYR A 81 -14.06 -15.87 0.24
N ILE A 82 -14.72 -14.88 -0.39
CA ILE A 82 -14.29 -13.48 -0.43
C ILE A 82 -14.35 -12.80 0.95
N SER A 83 -15.15 -13.34 1.88
CA SER A 83 -15.19 -12.96 3.30
C SER A 83 -14.16 -13.71 4.15
N HIS A 84 -13.39 -14.62 3.54
CA HIS A 84 -12.48 -15.56 4.22
C HIS A 84 -13.14 -16.45 5.28
N ASN A 85 -14.44 -16.77 5.10
CA ASN A 85 -15.18 -17.66 5.99
C ASN A 85 -14.59 -19.08 6.01
N ILE A 86 -14.56 -19.68 7.20
CA ILE A 86 -14.19 -21.09 7.41
C ILE A 86 -15.33 -21.76 8.17
N HIS A 87 -15.88 -22.83 7.61
CA HIS A 87 -17.05 -23.51 8.15
C HIS A 87 -16.68 -24.82 8.85
N THR A 88 -17.34 -25.06 9.98
CA THR A 88 -17.50 -26.40 10.56
C THR A 88 -18.76 -27.07 9.98
N ASP A 89 -18.78 -28.40 9.98
CA ASP A 89 -20.02 -29.15 9.75
C ASP A 89 -21.01 -28.93 10.91
N ILE A 90 -22.30 -28.84 10.57
CA ILE A 90 -23.43 -28.77 11.51
C ILE A 90 -24.55 -29.69 11.02
N ASP A 91 -25.27 -30.36 11.94
CA ASP A 91 -26.33 -31.31 11.55
C ASP A 91 -27.63 -30.61 11.09
N LYS A 92 -27.90 -29.45 11.68
CA LYS A 92 -29.03 -28.55 11.37
C LYS A 92 -28.64 -27.11 11.65
N TRP A 93 -29.30 -26.17 10.97
CA TRP A 93 -29.26 -24.75 11.31
C TRP A 93 -29.91 -24.49 12.67
N ASP A 94 -29.42 -23.46 13.37
CA ASP A 94 -29.91 -23.00 14.65
C ASP A 94 -29.73 -21.46 14.73
N ASP A 95 -30.82 -20.70 14.76
CA ASP A 95 -30.76 -19.23 14.55
C ASP A 95 -29.99 -18.47 15.65
N GLU A 96 -29.86 -19.01 16.87
CA GLU A 96 -29.06 -18.37 17.92
C GLU A 96 -27.57 -18.72 17.77
N ARG A 97 -27.25 -20.00 17.54
CA ARG A 97 -25.86 -20.47 17.41
C ARG A 97 -25.21 -20.01 16.09
N ASP A 98 -25.96 -20.07 15.00
CA ASP A 98 -25.47 -19.83 13.63
C ASP A 98 -25.74 -18.40 13.13
N ALA A 99 -26.26 -17.51 13.98
CA ALA A 99 -26.57 -16.10 13.68
C ALA A 99 -25.46 -15.33 12.93
N ASN A 100 -24.20 -15.75 13.11
CA ASN A 100 -22.99 -15.14 12.53
C ASN A 100 -22.27 -16.05 11.49
N ARG A 101 -22.88 -17.17 11.08
CA ARG A 101 -22.26 -18.17 10.18
C ARG A 101 -22.21 -17.73 8.72
N GLU A 102 -23.28 -17.10 8.22
CA GLU A 102 -23.38 -16.68 6.82
C GLU A 102 -22.86 -15.26 6.63
N SER A 103 -22.05 -14.97 5.61
CA SER A 103 -21.63 -13.60 5.30
C SER A 103 -22.56 -12.90 4.31
N ALA A 104 -23.14 -13.64 3.35
CA ALA A 104 -23.92 -13.07 2.25
C ALA A 104 -25.12 -13.93 1.80
N VAL A 105 -26.09 -13.28 1.13
CA VAL A 105 -27.27 -13.94 0.55
C VAL A 105 -27.45 -13.48 -0.90
N GLY A 106 -27.52 -14.45 -1.81
CA GLY A 106 -27.70 -14.24 -3.25
C GLY A 106 -29.14 -14.45 -3.71
N LEU A 107 -29.58 -13.62 -4.64
CA LEU A 107 -30.86 -13.66 -5.36
C LEU A 107 -30.60 -13.68 -6.86
N PHE A 108 -31.16 -14.66 -7.56
CA PHE A 108 -31.07 -14.83 -9.01
C PHE A 108 -32.45 -14.77 -9.64
N VAL A 109 -32.75 -13.74 -10.42
CA VAL A 109 -34.04 -13.54 -11.10
C VAL A 109 -33.92 -13.90 -12.58
N ALA A 110 -34.84 -14.72 -13.08
CA ALA A 110 -34.86 -15.21 -14.46
C ALA A 110 -35.34 -14.15 -15.46
N GLY A 111 -34.43 -13.61 -16.28
CA GLY A 111 -34.74 -12.70 -17.39
C GLY A 111 -35.21 -13.42 -18.67
N SER A 112 -34.93 -14.71 -18.77
CA SER A 112 -35.44 -15.67 -19.76
C SER A 112 -35.78 -16.99 -19.08
N LYS A 113 -36.38 -17.96 -19.80
CA LYS A 113 -36.45 -19.35 -19.32
C LYS A 113 -35.04 -19.84 -18.96
N VAL A 114 -34.93 -20.51 -17.82
CA VAL A 114 -33.72 -21.20 -17.34
C VAL A 114 -34.04 -22.69 -17.26
N ILE A 115 -33.22 -23.50 -17.91
CA ILE A 115 -33.25 -24.97 -17.85
C ILE A 115 -31.81 -25.49 -17.78
N LYS A 116 -31.64 -26.75 -17.42
CA LYS A 116 -30.35 -27.45 -17.38
C LYS A 116 -29.54 -27.27 -18.68
N GLU A 117 -30.18 -27.45 -19.83
CA GLU A 117 -29.53 -27.43 -21.14
C GLU A 117 -29.06 -26.03 -21.56
N ASN A 118 -29.73 -24.96 -21.12
CA ASN A 118 -29.30 -23.57 -21.41
C ASN A 118 -28.36 -22.99 -20.35
N GLY A 119 -27.75 -23.87 -19.54
CA GLY A 119 -26.73 -23.52 -18.55
C GLY A 119 -27.33 -23.04 -17.24
N GLY A 120 -28.45 -23.62 -16.79
CA GLY A 120 -29.07 -23.35 -15.49
C GLY A 120 -28.11 -23.51 -14.31
N THR A 121 -28.40 -22.85 -13.19
CA THR A 121 -27.51 -22.88 -12.01
C THR A 121 -27.53 -24.26 -11.36
N GLN A 122 -26.37 -24.91 -11.29
CA GLN A 122 -26.11 -26.10 -10.49
C GLN A 122 -26.06 -25.72 -9.00
N PHE A 123 -26.67 -26.53 -8.15
CA PHE A 123 -26.75 -26.26 -6.71
C PHE A 123 -26.76 -27.56 -5.90
N ILE A 124 -25.96 -27.63 -4.83
CA ILE A 124 -25.96 -28.78 -3.91
C ILE A 124 -26.85 -28.46 -2.70
N GLN A 125 -28.00 -29.12 -2.60
CA GLN A 125 -28.95 -28.91 -1.51
C GLN A 125 -28.34 -29.29 -0.15
N GLY A 126 -28.56 -28.45 0.87
CA GLY A 126 -28.03 -28.67 2.23
C GLY A 126 -26.53 -28.37 2.41
N SER A 127 -25.80 -27.97 1.36
CA SER A 127 -24.34 -27.78 1.41
C SER A 127 -23.86 -26.61 2.27
N HIS A 128 -24.73 -25.68 2.67
CA HIS A 128 -24.45 -24.63 3.66
C HIS A 128 -24.16 -25.20 5.07
N LEU A 129 -24.68 -26.40 5.37
CA LEU A 129 -24.41 -27.13 6.60
C LEU A 129 -23.00 -27.75 6.64
N TRP A 130 -22.32 -27.86 5.49
CA TRP A 130 -21.06 -28.58 5.37
C TRP A 130 -19.86 -27.73 5.82
N GLY A 131 -18.87 -28.39 6.41
CA GLY A 131 -17.58 -27.79 6.77
C GLY A 131 -16.62 -27.65 5.58
N SER A 132 -15.66 -26.73 5.69
CA SER A 132 -14.68 -26.45 4.63
C SER A 132 -13.70 -27.59 4.35
N GLU A 133 -13.54 -28.54 5.28
CA GLU A 133 -12.61 -29.69 5.18
C GLU A 133 -13.26 -30.95 4.56
N ARG A 134 -14.54 -30.91 4.18
CA ARG A 134 -15.35 -32.09 3.75
C ARG A 134 -14.93 -32.71 2.40
N GLY A 135 -13.88 -32.20 1.76
CA GLY A 135 -13.43 -32.59 0.43
C GLY A 135 -14.11 -31.79 -0.70
N PRO A 136 -13.73 -32.06 -1.97
CA PRO A 136 -14.25 -31.29 -3.11
C PRO A 136 -15.73 -31.61 -3.39
N PRO A 137 -16.58 -30.60 -3.65
CA PRO A 137 -17.96 -30.81 -4.11
C PRO A 137 -17.99 -31.45 -5.50
N ARG A 138 -19.08 -32.16 -5.83
CA ARG A 138 -19.20 -32.95 -7.06
C ARG A 138 -20.45 -32.57 -7.86
N VAL A 139 -20.37 -32.68 -9.18
CA VAL A 139 -21.45 -32.22 -10.09
C VAL A 139 -22.62 -33.20 -10.11
N GLU A 140 -22.38 -34.47 -9.80
CA GLU A 140 -23.42 -35.49 -9.60
C GLU A 140 -24.29 -35.25 -8.36
N ASP A 141 -23.83 -34.47 -7.38
CA ASP A 141 -24.59 -34.09 -6.18
C ASP A 141 -25.48 -32.84 -6.41
N CYS A 142 -25.49 -32.28 -7.62
CA CYS A 142 -26.17 -31.03 -7.95
C CYS A 142 -27.58 -31.23 -8.53
N VAL A 143 -28.55 -30.50 -7.97
CA VAL A 143 -29.80 -30.15 -8.67
C VAL A 143 -29.59 -28.92 -9.56
N TYR A 144 -30.57 -28.62 -10.42
CA TYR A 144 -30.54 -27.45 -11.31
C TYR A 144 -31.69 -26.51 -10.96
N ALA A 145 -31.40 -25.22 -10.79
CA ALA A 145 -32.40 -24.17 -10.58
C ALA A 145 -33.04 -23.80 -11.93
N GLU A 146 -34.03 -24.61 -12.33
CA GLU A 146 -34.88 -24.34 -13.50
C GLU A 146 -35.98 -23.34 -13.12
N MET A 147 -36.24 -22.36 -14.00
CA MET A 147 -37.05 -21.17 -13.71
C MET A 147 -37.72 -20.67 -14.98
N ASP A 148 -38.99 -20.27 -14.90
CA ASP A 148 -39.65 -19.43 -15.90
C ASP A 148 -39.25 -17.97 -15.78
N LYS A 149 -39.50 -17.18 -16.83
CA LYS A 149 -39.12 -15.76 -16.85
C LYS A 149 -39.94 -15.00 -15.81
N GLY A 150 -39.26 -14.46 -14.81
CA GLY A 150 -39.84 -13.78 -13.65
C GLY A 150 -39.65 -14.52 -12.33
N ASP A 151 -39.37 -15.82 -12.37
CA ASP A 151 -39.06 -16.61 -11.18
C ASP A 151 -37.74 -16.19 -10.54
N ALA A 152 -37.59 -16.52 -9.26
CA ALA A 152 -36.44 -16.16 -8.45
C ALA A 152 -35.91 -17.37 -7.66
N PHE A 153 -34.58 -17.49 -7.60
CA PHE A 153 -33.86 -18.44 -6.75
C PHE A 153 -33.03 -17.67 -5.72
N ILE A 154 -33.20 -17.96 -4.44
CA ILE A 154 -32.47 -17.33 -3.32
C ILE A 154 -31.59 -18.40 -2.65
N MET A 155 -30.35 -18.07 -2.33
CA MET A 155 -29.41 -18.96 -1.64
C MET A 155 -28.53 -18.22 -0.63
N LEU A 156 -28.09 -18.95 0.40
CA LEU A 156 -27.03 -18.53 1.31
C LEU A 156 -25.66 -18.69 0.61
N ALA A 157 -24.76 -17.73 0.75
CA ALA A 157 -23.47 -17.73 0.03
C ALA A 157 -22.53 -18.89 0.45
N SER A 158 -22.75 -19.50 1.62
CA SER A 158 -22.06 -20.72 2.08
C SER A 158 -22.54 -22.01 1.41
N ALA A 159 -23.50 -21.97 0.49
CA ALA A 159 -23.92 -23.13 -0.29
C ALA A 159 -23.05 -23.32 -1.56
N TYR A 160 -22.74 -24.57 -1.91
CA TYR A 160 -22.02 -24.92 -3.13
C TYR A 160 -22.93 -24.84 -4.36
N HIS A 161 -22.52 -24.04 -5.35
CA HIS A 161 -23.24 -23.79 -6.58
C HIS A 161 -22.29 -23.55 -7.78
N ALA A 162 -22.83 -23.50 -9.00
CA ALA A 162 -22.13 -23.03 -10.21
C ALA A 162 -23.12 -22.63 -11.33
N GLY A 163 -22.74 -21.71 -12.22
CA GLY A 163 -23.40 -21.61 -13.53
C GLY A 163 -23.12 -22.87 -14.36
N GLY A 164 -24.15 -23.51 -14.92
CA GLY A 164 -24.01 -24.71 -15.74
C GLY A 164 -23.57 -24.44 -17.19
N THR A 165 -23.20 -25.50 -17.91
CA THR A 165 -22.85 -25.43 -19.34
C THR A 165 -24.10 -25.22 -20.20
N ASN A 166 -24.10 -24.22 -21.08
CA ASN A 166 -25.15 -24.06 -22.09
C ASN A 166 -24.82 -24.94 -23.32
N SER A 167 -25.51 -26.08 -23.43
CA SER A 167 -25.39 -27.07 -24.51
C SER A 167 -26.39 -26.86 -25.65
N THR A 168 -27.26 -25.83 -25.57
CA THR A 168 -28.15 -25.46 -26.68
C THR A 168 -27.37 -24.88 -27.87
N LYS A 169 -28.02 -24.77 -29.03
CA LYS A 169 -27.42 -24.22 -30.26
C LYS A 169 -27.73 -22.74 -30.47
N ASP A 170 -28.80 -22.25 -29.87
CA ASP A 170 -29.51 -21.02 -30.22
C ASP A 170 -30.03 -20.23 -29.00
N GLN A 171 -30.20 -20.86 -27.84
CA GLN A 171 -30.75 -20.18 -26.66
C GLN A 171 -29.68 -19.44 -25.86
N CYS A 172 -29.98 -18.19 -25.47
CA CYS A 172 -29.19 -17.44 -24.48
C CYS A 172 -29.98 -17.33 -23.17
N ARG A 173 -29.43 -17.85 -22.08
CA ARG A 173 -29.97 -17.66 -20.72
C ARG A 173 -29.64 -16.23 -20.25
N LEU A 174 -30.63 -15.47 -19.80
CA LEU A 174 -30.46 -14.18 -19.13
C LEU A 174 -30.92 -14.31 -17.67
N VAL A 175 -30.05 -13.96 -16.73
CA VAL A 175 -30.35 -13.91 -15.28
C VAL A 175 -29.76 -12.65 -14.67
N PHE A 176 -30.50 -12.06 -13.73
CA PHE A 176 -30.05 -10.94 -12.91
C PHE A 176 -29.64 -11.48 -11.53
N ALA A 177 -28.41 -11.24 -11.10
CA ALA A 177 -27.91 -11.61 -9.78
C ALA A 177 -27.79 -10.37 -8.90
N THR A 178 -28.34 -10.46 -7.69
CA THR A 178 -28.22 -9.49 -6.60
C THR A 178 -27.62 -10.23 -5.41
N PHE A 179 -26.56 -9.71 -4.81
CA PHE A 179 -26.06 -10.19 -3.53
C PHE A 179 -26.12 -9.06 -2.49
N SER A 180 -26.27 -9.46 -1.23
CA SER A 180 -26.17 -8.60 -0.05
C SER A 180 -25.28 -9.26 1.00
N ILE A 181 -24.60 -8.47 1.81
CA ILE A 181 -23.58 -8.86 2.79
C ILE A 181 -23.82 -8.15 4.13
N ARG A 182 -23.30 -8.68 5.24
CA ARG A 182 -23.29 -7.98 6.55
C ARG A 182 -22.63 -6.59 6.42
N GLY A 183 -23.21 -5.54 7.03
CA GLY A 183 -22.79 -4.14 6.81
C GLY A 183 -21.39 -3.76 7.30
N PHE A 184 -20.72 -4.61 8.10
CA PHE A 184 -19.32 -4.43 8.49
C PHE A 184 -18.32 -5.17 7.59
N LEU A 185 -18.78 -5.96 6.61
CA LEU A 185 -17.94 -6.67 5.66
C LEU A 185 -17.81 -5.89 4.34
N ARG A 186 -16.73 -6.17 3.60
CA ARG A 186 -16.42 -5.47 2.35
C ARG A 186 -17.28 -5.97 1.18
N GLN A 187 -17.87 -5.05 0.44
CA GLN A 187 -18.56 -5.31 -0.84
C GLN A 187 -17.59 -5.84 -1.91
N GLU A 188 -18.00 -6.82 -2.72
CA GLU A 188 -17.32 -7.20 -3.96
C GLU A 188 -17.39 -6.05 -4.96
N GLU A 189 -18.59 -5.54 -5.20
CA GLU A 189 -18.84 -4.34 -5.96
C GLU A 189 -19.03 -3.16 -5.01
N ASN A 190 -17.99 -2.35 -4.85
CA ASN A 190 -18.02 -1.13 -4.05
C ASN A 190 -19.06 -0.14 -4.62
N GLN A 191 -20.22 -0.04 -3.96
CA GLN A 191 -21.37 0.72 -4.47
C GLN A 191 -21.11 2.23 -4.52
N PHE A 192 -20.23 2.74 -3.64
CA PHE A 192 -19.80 4.14 -3.63
C PHE A 192 -18.94 4.53 -4.86
N LEU A 193 -18.38 3.54 -5.57
CA LEU A 193 -17.61 3.73 -6.80
C LEU A 193 -18.39 3.27 -8.05
N ALA A 194 -19.19 2.21 -7.93
CA ALA A 194 -20.00 1.65 -9.00
C ALA A 194 -21.20 2.54 -9.38
N VAL A 195 -21.78 3.26 -8.41
CA VAL A 195 -22.91 4.16 -8.61
C VAL A 195 -22.46 5.62 -8.52
N PRO A 196 -22.52 6.40 -9.62
CA PRO A 196 -22.16 7.82 -9.59
C PRO A 196 -22.99 8.60 -8.56
N ARG A 197 -22.37 9.51 -7.79
CA ARG A 197 -23.05 10.30 -6.73
C ARG A 197 -24.33 10.99 -7.24
N GLY A 198 -24.31 11.55 -8.45
CA GLY A 198 -25.48 12.18 -9.09
C GLY A 198 -26.59 11.22 -9.57
N THR A 199 -26.36 9.91 -9.50
CA THR A 199 -27.36 8.84 -9.63
C THR A 199 -27.82 8.38 -8.25
N ALA A 200 -26.90 8.13 -7.32
CA ALA A 200 -27.22 7.74 -5.93
C ALA A 200 -28.17 8.74 -5.25
N MET A 201 -27.91 10.05 -5.42
CA MET A 201 -28.77 11.15 -4.93
C MET A 201 -30.20 11.18 -5.53
N LYS A 202 -30.52 10.32 -6.50
CA LYS A 202 -31.85 10.20 -7.14
C LYS A 202 -32.54 8.85 -6.86
N LEU A 203 -31.88 7.97 -6.10
CA LEU A 203 -32.47 6.73 -5.59
C LEU A 203 -33.23 7.03 -4.30
N ASP A 204 -34.19 6.17 -3.95
CA ASP A 204 -35.02 6.35 -2.76
C ASP A 204 -34.16 6.13 -1.49
N GLN A 205 -34.52 6.75 -0.36
CA GLN A 205 -33.65 6.77 0.84
C GLN A 205 -33.31 5.36 1.36
N ASP A 206 -34.25 4.42 1.31
CA ASP A 206 -34.00 3.03 1.72
C ASP A 206 -32.98 2.33 0.81
N ILE A 207 -32.98 2.65 -0.49
CA ILE A 207 -31.99 2.15 -1.45
C ILE A 207 -30.62 2.75 -1.12
N GLN A 208 -30.56 4.06 -0.84
CA GLN A 208 -29.30 4.72 -0.45
C GLN A 208 -28.74 4.12 0.85
N ALA A 209 -29.57 3.92 1.87
CA ALA A 209 -29.18 3.24 3.11
C ALA A 209 -28.65 1.82 2.84
N PHE A 210 -29.38 1.02 2.04
CA PHE A 210 -28.97 -0.34 1.69
C PHE A 210 -27.71 -0.40 0.81
N MET A 211 -27.38 0.63 0.03
CA MET A 211 -26.09 0.74 -0.65
C MET A 211 -24.90 0.93 0.30
N GLY A 212 -25.15 1.40 1.53
CA GLY A 212 -24.14 1.80 2.51
C GLY A 212 -24.12 3.30 2.85
N TYR A 213 -25.06 4.12 2.37
CA TYR A 213 -25.23 5.52 2.82
C TYR A 213 -26.05 5.64 4.13
N SER A 214 -25.85 4.70 5.05
CA SER A 214 -26.35 4.76 6.43
C SER A 214 -25.21 4.42 7.37
N MET A 215 -25.19 5.04 8.56
CA MET A 215 -24.18 4.71 9.56
C MET A 215 -24.56 3.41 10.27
N SER A 216 -23.67 2.42 10.26
CA SER A 216 -23.81 1.20 11.06
C SER A 216 -23.38 1.50 12.50
N ASP A 217 -24.33 1.34 13.40
CA ASP A 217 -24.19 1.46 14.86
C ASP A 217 -23.01 0.60 15.39
N PRO A 218 -22.04 1.17 16.15
CA PRO A 218 -22.08 2.49 16.78
C PRO A 218 -21.45 3.66 16.01
N ALA A 219 -20.58 3.40 15.01
CA ALA A 219 -19.76 4.45 14.40
C ALA A 219 -19.15 4.09 13.02
N CYS A 220 -19.66 3.09 12.31
CA CYS A 220 -19.09 2.66 11.03
C CYS A 220 -19.81 3.32 9.85
N GLY A 221 -19.07 3.87 8.88
CA GLY A 221 -19.65 4.52 7.69
C GLY A 221 -19.83 6.04 7.79
N TYR A 222 -18.90 6.76 8.44
CA TYR A 222 -18.90 8.23 8.42
C TYR A 222 -18.87 8.80 7.00
N PHE A 223 -19.87 9.63 6.66
CA PHE A 223 -19.95 10.38 5.42
C PHE A 223 -20.56 11.79 5.67
N GLN A 224 -20.48 12.66 4.66
CA GLN A 224 -21.01 14.02 4.65
C GLN A 224 -22.53 14.04 4.92
N GLU A 225 -22.96 14.68 6.01
CA GLU A 225 -24.30 14.58 6.62
C GLU A 225 -25.48 14.65 5.64
N THR A 226 -25.38 15.44 4.58
CA THR A 226 -26.37 15.56 3.48
C THR A 226 -26.77 14.26 2.78
N LEU A 227 -26.08 13.13 3.02
CA LEU A 227 -26.46 11.79 2.56
C LEU A 227 -26.59 10.75 3.69
N THR A 228 -26.37 11.13 4.95
CA THR A 228 -26.39 10.19 6.08
C THR A 228 -27.82 9.99 6.57
N VAL A 229 -28.47 8.90 6.15
CA VAL A 229 -29.77 8.51 6.70
C VAL A 229 -29.55 8.02 8.14
N THR A 230 -29.93 8.85 9.12
CA THR A 230 -30.02 8.43 10.52
C THR A 230 -31.29 7.59 10.75
N PRO A 231 -31.22 6.40 11.38
CA PRO A 231 -32.41 5.60 11.64
C PRO A 231 -33.38 6.31 12.59
N SER A 232 -34.53 6.74 12.07
CA SER A 232 -35.59 7.37 12.86
C SER A 232 -36.25 6.35 13.81
N GLN A 233 -36.32 6.66 15.10
CA GLN A 233 -37.00 5.82 16.12
C GLN A 233 -38.54 5.87 16.02
N SER A 234 -39.14 5.67 14.83
CA SER A 234 -40.60 5.77 14.64
C SER A 234 -41.18 5.11 13.37
N SER A 235 -41.21 3.77 13.27
CA SER A 235 -42.09 3.10 12.28
C SER A 235 -42.39 1.61 12.56
N LEU A 236 -42.61 1.20 13.81
CA LEU A 236 -43.22 -0.11 14.11
C LEU A 236 -44.76 0.00 14.03
N GLN A 237 -45.28 0.16 12.81
CA GLN A 237 -46.71 0.10 12.51
C GLN A 237 -46.96 -0.75 11.25
N TYR A 238 -47.01 -2.07 11.44
CA TYR A 238 -47.61 -2.95 10.45
C TYR A 238 -49.13 -2.76 10.45
N ALA A 239 -49.68 -2.19 9.39
CA ALA A 239 -51.11 -2.10 9.17
C ALA A 239 -51.66 -3.46 8.69
N THR A 240 -51.97 -4.36 9.61
CA THR A 240 -52.65 -5.62 9.31
C THR A 240 -54.15 -5.37 9.09
N SER A 241 -54.54 -5.17 7.83
CA SER A 241 -55.94 -5.11 7.41
C SER A 241 -56.33 -6.40 6.69
N ASP A 242 -56.76 -7.38 7.48
CA ASP A 242 -57.94 -8.20 7.21
C ASP A 242 -58.26 -9.03 8.47
N GLY A 243 -59.53 -9.08 8.85
CA GLY A 243 -59.92 -9.48 10.21
C GLY A 243 -60.62 -10.83 10.30
N ILE A 244 -60.52 -11.45 11.47
CA ILE A 244 -61.52 -12.35 12.08
C ILE A 244 -61.58 -12.02 13.58
N ASP A 245 -62.79 -11.94 14.13
CA ASP A 245 -63.08 -11.51 15.50
C ASP A 245 -63.22 -12.70 16.47
N VAL A 246 -62.45 -12.70 17.57
CA VAL A 246 -62.82 -13.33 18.86
C VAL A 246 -62.23 -12.54 20.04
N SER A 247 -63.08 -12.15 20.99
CA SER A 247 -62.75 -11.68 22.35
C SER A 247 -63.53 -12.53 23.39
N PRO A 248 -63.39 -12.42 24.74
CA PRO A 248 -62.53 -11.57 25.58
C PRO A 248 -61.87 -12.29 26.81
N SER A 249 -61.55 -11.54 27.89
CA SER A 249 -61.11 -11.92 29.28
C SER A 249 -59.58 -12.09 29.51
N HIS A 250 -58.93 -11.67 30.62
CA HIS A 250 -59.26 -10.93 31.87
C HIS A 250 -58.21 -9.78 32.07
N GLN A 251 -58.48 -8.57 32.57
CA GLN A 251 -58.66 -8.10 33.98
C GLN A 251 -57.51 -8.39 34.99
N ILE A 252 -56.99 -7.52 35.90
CA ILE A 252 -57.04 -6.06 36.29
C ILE A 252 -55.70 -5.71 37.05
N ILE A 253 -55.44 -4.41 37.37
CA ILE A 253 -54.56 -3.76 38.40
C ILE A 253 -53.34 -3.01 37.80
N SER A 254 -53.32 -1.67 37.68
CA SER A 254 -53.07 -0.56 38.67
C SER A 254 -51.58 -0.40 39.08
N SER A 255 -50.96 0.79 39.28
CA SER A 255 -51.46 2.16 39.59
C SER A 255 -50.55 3.31 39.04
N GLN A 256 -50.89 4.58 39.30
CA GLN A 256 -50.19 5.83 38.86
C GLN A 256 -49.62 6.68 40.04
N PRO A 257 -48.83 7.77 39.79
CA PRO A 257 -48.00 8.47 40.80
C PRO A 257 -48.56 9.81 41.36
N PRO A 258 -47.88 10.45 42.34
CA PRO A 258 -48.17 11.80 42.88
C PRO A 258 -47.26 12.93 42.32
N SER A 259 -47.45 14.20 42.77
CA SER A 259 -47.00 15.45 42.12
C SER A 259 -46.42 16.54 43.07
N GLU A 260 -45.85 17.62 42.48
CA GLU A 260 -45.82 19.05 42.97
C GLU A 260 -44.97 19.46 44.22
N LEU A 261 -44.57 20.73 44.49
CA LEU A 261 -44.58 22.05 43.77
C LEU A 261 -43.11 22.59 43.57
N LEU A 262 -42.59 23.84 43.77
CA LEU A 262 -43.01 25.22 44.18
C LEU A 262 -41.91 26.28 43.79
N MET A 263 -42.16 27.60 43.90
CA MET A 263 -41.23 28.75 43.62
C MET A 263 -41.55 30.01 44.49
N PRO A 264 -40.54 30.75 45.00
CA PRO A 264 -40.50 32.25 45.02
C PRO A 264 -39.05 32.87 45.03
N SER A 265 -38.75 34.19 44.95
CA SER A 265 -39.36 35.40 44.33
C SER A 265 -38.42 36.64 44.45
N ASP A 266 -38.55 37.63 43.54
CA ASP A 266 -37.81 38.92 43.43
C ASP A 266 -38.45 40.07 44.31
N PRO A 267 -38.34 41.43 44.06
CA PRO A 267 -37.46 42.29 43.22
C PRO A 267 -37.00 43.66 43.86
N VAL A 268 -36.50 44.63 43.03
CA VAL A 268 -36.60 46.13 43.12
C VAL A 268 -35.37 47.04 43.45
N ALA A 269 -34.86 47.73 42.39
CA ALA A 269 -34.41 49.15 42.21
C ALA A 269 -33.42 49.85 43.20
N ALA A 270 -32.68 50.94 42.87
CA ALA A 270 -32.65 51.90 41.74
C ALA A 270 -31.18 52.38 41.44
N ARG A 271 -30.76 53.51 40.81
CA ARG A 271 -31.38 54.76 40.28
C ARG A 271 -30.45 55.49 39.24
N GLU A 272 -30.98 56.55 38.61
CA GLU A 272 -30.41 57.78 37.93
C GLU A 272 -28.87 58.10 37.95
N SER A 273 -28.25 58.81 36.97
CA SER A 273 -28.79 59.73 35.92
C SER A 273 -27.92 59.94 34.63
N ALA A 274 -28.62 60.25 33.52
CA ALA A 274 -28.35 61.23 32.44
C ALA A 274 -27.13 61.21 31.46
N SER A 275 -27.47 61.02 30.17
CA SER A 275 -27.18 61.91 29.00
C SER A 275 -26.10 61.60 27.93
N LEU A 276 -26.61 61.47 26.68
CA LEU A 276 -26.09 61.86 25.35
C LEU A 276 -24.86 61.17 24.69
N SER A 277 -24.98 61.02 23.36
CA SER A 277 -24.06 60.51 22.32
C SER A 277 -23.29 61.68 21.64
N PRO A 278 -22.28 61.51 20.73
CA PRO A 278 -22.11 60.39 19.77
C PRO A 278 -20.65 59.98 19.38
N GLU A 279 -20.56 59.20 18.29
CA GLU A 279 -19.41 58.96 17.38
C GLU A 279 -18.27 57.98 17.77
N ASN A 280 -17.50 57.63 16.73
CA ASN A 280 -16.51 56.54 16.55
C ASN A 280 -15.06 57.13 16.54
N PRO A 281 -13.96 56.35 16.41
CA PRO A 281 -13.71 54.90 16.62
C PRO A 281 -12.41 54.66 17.45
N ILE A 282 -11.72 53.51 17.22
CA ILE A 282 -10.26 53.25 17.43
C ILE A 282 -9.79 52.86 18.86
N LEU A 283 -9.17 51.65 18.94
CA LEU A 283 -8.07 51.14 19.81
C LEU A 283 -8.05 51.44 21.35
N GLU A 284 -7.58 50.56 22.25
CA GLU A 284 -7.05 49.18 22.13
C GLU A 284 -7.08 48.44 23.50
N THR A 285 -6.75 47.13 23.46
CA THR A 285 -6.03 46.27 24.43
C THR A 285 -6.06 46.51 25.97
N SER A 286 -6.31 45.38 26.66
CA SER A 286 -5.50 44.83 27.76
C SER A 286 -5.34 45.55 29.11
N ALA A 287 -5.74 44.84 30.17
CA ALA A 287 -5.08 44.89 31.48
C ALA A 287 -5.27 43.56 32.23
N LEU A 288 -4.34 43.02 33.02
CA LEU A 288 -2.88 43.17 33.15
C LEU A 288 -2.39 41.81 33.74
N THR A 289 -1.54 41.05 33.04
CA THR A 289 -0.08 40.87 33.28
C THR A 289 0.37 40.36 34.65
N LEU A 290 1.54 39.71 34.66
CA LEU A 290 2.75 40.18 35.36
C LEU A 290 3.96 39.39 34.80
N THR A 291 4.67 39.97 33.81
CA THR A 291 6.05 40.55 33.90
C THR A 291 7.19 39.50 33.91
N SER A 292 8.12 39.44 32.92
CA SER A 292 9.08 40.43 32.36
C SER A 292 10.26 40.75 33.29
N PRO A 293 11.51 40.93 32.80
CA PRO A 293 11.94 42.06 31.92
C PRO A 293 12.71 41.63 30.64
N GLN A 294 12.57 42.30 29.49
CA GLN A 294 13.34 43.48 28.96
C GLN A 294 14.81 43.16 28.51
N THR A 295 15.42 43.78 27.48
CA THR A 295 15.11 45.04 26.75
C THR A 295 15.67 45.07 25.30
N SER A 296 15.02 45.83 24.40
CA SER A 296 15.55 46.67 23.26
C SER A 296 16.89 46.39 22.54
N ALA A 297 17.08 46.67 21.23
CA ALA A 297 16.18 47.06 20.12
C ALA A 297 16.96 47.22 18.78
N THR A 298 16.23 47.53 17.69
CA THR A 298 16.66 48.15 16.40
C THR A 298 17.14 47.22 15.28
N LEU A 299 16.90 47.66 14.03
CA LEU A 299 17.04 46.87 12.80
C LEU A 299 18.48 46.81 12.27
N SER A 300 18.88 45.64 11.75
CA SER A 300 19.82 45.48 10.63
C SER A 300 19.60 44.11 9.99
N LEU A 301 19.07 44.04 8.77
CA LEU A 301 19.07 42.82 7.97
C LEU A 301 20.34 42.79 7.12
N SER A 302 21.42 42.32 7.72
CA SER A 302 22.68 42.06 7.02
C SER A 302 22.62 40.70 6.32
N PRO A 303 23.07 40.57 5.06
CA PRO A 303 23.24 39.28 4.41
C PRO A 303 24.54 38.63 4.91
N ASP A 304 24.47 37.36 5.33
CA ASP A 304 25.65 36.50 5.48
C ASP A 304 25.24 35.02 5.46
N VAL A 305 25.27 34.41 4.26
CA VAL A 305 25.37 32.96 4.14
C VAL A 305 26.85 32.61 4.24
N VAL A 306 27.34 32.38 5.46
CA VAL A 306 28.69 31.84 5.63
C VAL A 306 28.73 30.44 5.02
N PRO A 307 29.61 30.15 4.04
CA PRO A 307 29.60 28.86 3.35
C PRO A 307 29.93 27.70 4.30
N PHE A 308 29.35 26.52 4.04
CA PHE A 308 29.79 25.29 4.71
C PHE A 308 31.11 24.81 4.10
N SER A 309 32.17 25.55 4.42
CA SER A 309 33.56 25.26 4.08
C SER A 309 33.98 23.89 4.60
N ILE A 310 34.62 23.09 3.75
CA ILE A 310 35.26 21.84 4.18
C ILE A 310 36.52 22.19 4.97
N SER A 311 36.38 22.28 6.29
CA SER A 311 37.49 22.40 7.24
C SER A 311 37.24 21.56 8.51
N PRO A 312 38.29 21.09 9.21
CA PRO A 312 38.16 19.91 10.08
C PRO A 312 37.81 20.22 11.55
N SER A 313 36.55 20.02 11.94
CA SER A 313 36.11 20.11 13.35
C SER A 313 34.97 19.15 13.71
N ALA A 314 35.08 17.87 13.31
CA ALA A 314 34.06 16.81 13.43
C ALA A 314 33.65 16.37 14.86
N HIS A 315 33.85 17.20 15.88
CA HIS A 315 33.57 16.88 17.30
C HIS A 315 32.40 17.66 17.92
N ASN A 316 32.03 18.85 17.41
CA ASN A 316 31.08 19.73 18.13
C ASN A 316 29.60 19.38 17.91
N ASP A 317 29.20 18.88 16.73
CA ASP A 317 27.78 18.64 16.44
C ASP A 317 27.20 17.47 17.25
N LEU A 318 28.00 16.41 17.48
CA LEU A 318 27.55 15.20 18.14
C LEU A 318 27.19 15.43 19.62
N GLU A 319 28.01 16.19 20.35
CA GLU A 319 27.74 16.50 21.78
C GLU A 319 26.51 17.41 21.94
N SER A 320 26.27 18.30 20.97
CA SER A 320 25.05 19.12 20.89
C SER A 320 23.80 18.27 20.60
N ASP A 321 23.86 17.35 19.63
CA ASP A 321 22.78 16.42 19.31
C ASP A 321 22.45 15.50 20.50
N ILE A 322 23.46 14.97 21.18
CA ILE A 322 23.32 14.14 22.40
C ILE A 322 22.61 14.93 23.50
N THR A 323 23.08 16.14 23.78
CA THR A 323 22.54 16.98 24.86
C THR A 323 21.09 17.35 24.59
N THR A 324 20.77 17.74 23.35
CA THR A 324 19.43 18.12 22.90
C THR A 324 18.45 16.94 22.97
N ASN A 325 18.89 15.73 22.60
CA ASN A 325 18.02 14.56 22.46
C ASN A 325 18.06 13.59 23.64
N ARG A 326 18.70 13.94 24.75
CA ARG A 326 18.94 13.05 25.90
C ARG A 326 17.71 12.26 26.36
N ASN A 327 16.54 12.91 26.45
CA ASN A 327 15.26 12.28 26.82
C ASN A 327 14.82 11.13 25.87
N ILE A 328 15.27 11.15 24.60
CA ILE A 328 14.99 10.11 23.60
C ILE A 328 16.02 8.98 23.70
N ILE A 329 17.29 9.32 23.99
CA ILE A 329 18.36 8.35 24.25
C ILE A 329 18.03 7.54 25.52
N ASP A 330 17.64 8.21 26.60
CA ASP A 330 17.19 7.58 27.85
C ASP A 330 15.94 6.69 27.64
N TYR A 331 15.03 7.08 26.73
CA TYR A 331 13.88 6.24 26.35
C TYR A 331 14.27 5.00 25.54
N PHE A 332 15.23 5.12 24.61
CA PHE A 332 15.77 3.96 23.90
C PHE A 332 16.45 3.00 24.88
N ASP A 333 17.31 3.52 25.76
CA ASP A 333 18.01 2.76 26.78
C ASP A 333 17.04 2.05 27.74
N GLN A 334 16.16 2.79 28.42
CA GLN A 334 15.33 2.24 29.50
C GLN A 334 14.10 1.48 28.99
N THR A 335 13.56 1.83 27.81
CA THR A 335 12.30 1.25 27.30
C THR A 335 12.50 0.40 26.05
N LEU A 336 12.99 0.95 24.93
CA LEU A 336 13.00 0.22 23.65
C LEU A 336 13.95 -0.98 23.68
N SER A 337 15.13 -0.84 24.29
CA SER A 337 16.13 -1.92 24.36
C SER A 337 15.60 -3.18 25.08
N GLU A 338 14.70 -3.04 26.07
CA GLU A 338 14.05 -4.15 26.79
C GLU A 338 12.99 -4.89 25.96
N HIS A 339 12.53 -4.31 24.85
CA HIS A 339 11.56 -4.92 23.93
C HIS A 339 12.21 -5.62 22.73
N PHE A 340 13.48 -5.32 22.45
CA PHE A 340 14.25 -5.95 21.37
C PHE A 340 14.97 -7.25 21.79
N VAL A 341 14.89 -7.65 23.07
CA VAL A 341 15.61 -8.81 23.63
C VAL A 341 14.74 -9.66 24.55
N ILE A 342 15.16 -10.90 24.79
CA ILE A 342 14.61 -11.76 25.83
C ILE A 342 15.54 -11.69 27.06
N HIS A 343 15.01 -11.25 28.21
CA HIS A 343 15.78 -11.19 29.44
C HIS A 343 16.25 -12.57 29.93
N VAL A 344 17.57 -12.80 29.87
CA VAL A 344 18.28 -14.00 30.35
C VAL A 344 19.01 -13.64 31.65
N PRO A 345 18.69 -14.27 32.80
CA PRO A 345 19.36 -13.95 34.06
C PRO A 345 20.87 -14.18 34.00
N GLY A 346 21.66 -13.15 34.34
CA GLY A 346 23.12 -13.18 34.31
C GLY A 346 23.76 -12.74 32.99
N LEU A 347 22.97 -12.21 32.03
CA LEU A 347 23.47 -11.54 30.84
C LEU A 347 22.88 -10.13 30.75
N ASP A 348 23.71 -9.16 30.37
CA ASP A 348 23.32 -7.77 30.16
C ASP A 348 22.57 -7.58 28.84
N ASN A 349 21.95 -6.40 28.65
CA ASN A 349 21.23 -6.10 27.42
C ASN A 349 22.23 -5.72 26.29
N PRO A 350 22.34 -6.51 25.20
CA PRO A 350 23.36 -6.28 24.17
C PRO A 350 23.13 -5.00 23.35
N PHE A 351 21.92 -4.41 23.33
CA PHE A 351 21.74 -3.09 22.74
C PHE A 351 22.39 -1.99 23.60
N ARG A 352 22.44 -2.16 24.93
CA ARG A 352 23.20 -1.29 25.83
C ARG A 352 24.71 -1.55 25.78
N GLU A 353 25.13 -2.81 25.66
CA GLU A 353 26.55 -3.18 25.60
C GLU A 353 27.21 -2.79 24.25
N TYR A 354 26.48 -2.89 23.13
CA TYR A 354 27.08 -2.81 21.79
C TYR A 354 26.52 -1.72 20.86
N VAL A 355 25.27 -1.27 21.01
CA VAL A 355 24.66 -0.29 20.08
C VAL A 355 24.68 1.12 20.66
N LEU A 356 24.29 1.26 21.93
CA LEU A 356 24.25 2.55 22.62
C LEU A 356 25.65 3.24 22.68
N PRO A 357 26.79 2.55 22.92
CA PRO A 357 28.10 3.19 22.91
C PRO A 357 28.51 3.68 21.52
N LEU A 358 28.09 3.00 20.45
CA LEU A 358 28.32 3.45 19.08
C LEU A 358 27.47 4.68 18.74
N ALA A 359 26.25 4.80 19.27
CA ALA A 359 25.42 6.00 19.12
C ALA A 359 26.08 7.24 19.75
N TYR A 360 26.75 7.09 20.90
CA TYR A 360 27.56 8.15 21.53
C TYR A 360 28.87 8.48 20.77
N GLN A 361 29.26 7.70 19.75
CA GLN A 361 30.51 7.87 19.00
C GLN A 361 30.31 8.26 17.52
N HIS A 362 29.11 8.05 16.95
CA HIS A 362 28.85 8.29 15.53
C HIS A 362 27.45 8.85 15.28
N GLN A 363 27.40 10.07 14.74
CA GLN A 363 26.16 10.85 14.56
C GLN A 363 25.12 10.12 13.69
N GLY A 364 25.53 9.36 12.67
CA GLY A 364 24.60 8.56 11.86
C GLY A 364 23.88 7.45 12.64
N ILE A 365 24.49 6.90 13.70
CA ILE A 365 23.86 5.88 14.56
C ILE A 365 22.94 6.55 15.56
N LEU A 366 23.34 7.69 16.13
CA LEU A 366 22.46 8.52 16.95
C LEU A 366 21.21 8.90 16.16
N HIS A 367 21.36 9.40 14.93
CA HIS A 367 20.22 9.75 14.06
C HIS A 367 19.37 8.53 13.69
N ALA A 368 19.97 7.35 13.46
CA ALA A 368 19.21 6.11 13.23
C ALA A 368 18.38 5.69 14.45
N MET A 369 18.91 5.92 15.66
CA MET A 369 18.25 5.64 16.94
C MET A 369 17.13 6.66 17.23
N LEU A 370 17.38 7.97 17.04
CA LEU A 370 16.39 9.04 17.17
C LEU A 370 15.25 8.94 16.14
N GLY A 371 15.50 8.26 15.01
CA GLY A 371 14.49 7.92 14.02
C GLY A 371 13.35 7.04 14.55
N GLN A 372 13.53 6.30 15.64
CA GLN A 372 12.58 5.30 16.17
C GLN A 372 11.32 5.86 16.87
N ARG A 373 10.85 7.06 16.49
CA ARG A 373 9.67 7.72 17.09
C ARG A 373 8.70 8.26 16.04
N LEU A 374 7.40 8.00 16.23
CA LEU A 374 6.31 8.49 15.37
C LEU A 374 5.96 9.97 15.64
N VAL A 375 6.86 10.88 15.27
CA VAL A 375 6.69 12.34 15.28
C VAL A 375 7.39 12.92 14.05
N THR A 376 6.88 14.02 13.48
CA THR A 376 7.39 14.66 12.25
C THR A 376 8.91 14.90 12.23
N VAL A 377 9.53 15.17 13.37
CA VAL A 377 11.00 15.36 13.50
C VAL A 377 11.80 14.11 13.11
N SER A 378 11.25 12.90 13.27
CA SER A 378 12.00 11.66 13.02
C SER A 378 12.31 11.40 11.54
N LEU A 379 11.61 12.05 10.61
CA LEU A 379 11.93 11.97 9.19
C LEU A 379 13.27 12.65 8.87
N GLY A 380 13.59 13.76 9.56
CA GLY A 380 14.88 14.44 9.43
C GLY A 380 16.04 13.55 9.88
N TYR A 381 15.93 12.98 11.08
CA TYR A 381 16.94 12.05 11.60
C TYR A 381 17.08 10.78 10.75
N ARG A 382 15.97 10.21 10.24
CA ARG A 382 16.03 9.09 9.26
C ARG A 382 16.82 9.45 8.00
N LEU A 383 16.58 10.63 7.41
CA LEU A 383 17.29 11.08 6.21
C LEU A 383 18.79 11.32 6.48
N SER A 384 19.15 11.90 7.62
CA SER A 384 20.56 12.09 8.00
C SER A 384 21.28 10.77 8.27
N ALA A 385 20.62 9.79 8.92
CA ALA A 385 21.15 8.44 9.08
C ALA A 385 21.39 7.73 7.75
N ILE A 386 20.45 7.83 6.80
CA ILE A 386 20.58 7.27 5.45
C ILE A 386 21.73 7.96 4.67
N ARG A 387 21.90 9.29 4.80
CA ARG A 387 23.04 10.02 4.21
C ARG A 387 24.38 9.56 4.80
N SER A 388 24.46 9.37 6.10
CA SER A 388 25.67 8.87 6.79
C SER A 388 26.01 7.44 6.37
N LEU A 389 25.00 6.55 6.28
CA LEU A 389 25.15 5.20 5.73
C LEU A 389 25.64 5.22 4.27
N ALA A 390 25.06 6.06 3.42
CA ALA A 390 25.50 6.22 2.02
C ALA A 390 26.95 6.71 1.93
N SER A 391 27.37 7.64 2.80
CA SER A 391 28.75 8.12 2.84
C SER A 391 29.76 7.04 3.24
N LEU A 392 29.41 6.16 4.19
CA LEU A 392 30.28 5.03 4.57
C LEU A 392 30.29 3.92 3.50
N LEU A 393 29.17 3.64 2.84
CA LEU A 393 29.15 2.71 1.70
C LEU A 393 29.97 3.25 0.51
N HIS A 394 29.92 4.55 0.24
CA HIS A 394 30.76 5.16 -0.78
C HIS A 394 32.26 5.13 -0.41
N LYS A 395 32.59 5.23 0.89
CA LYS A 395 33.96 5.01 1.38
C LYS A 395 34.41 3.56 1.19
N GLU A 396 33.52 2.58 1.38
CA GLU A 396 33.82 1.17 1.12
C GLU A 396 34.24 0.95 -0.34
N ASP A 397 33.48 1.51 -1.29
CA ASP A 397 33.77 1.43 -2.74
C ASP A 397 35.14 2.03 -3.13
N ILE A 398 35.57 3.10 -2.44
CA ILE A 398 36.80 3.85 -2.78
C ILE A 398 38.04 3.35 -2.03
N SER A 399 37.93 3.09 -0.72
CA SER A 399 39.10 2.89 0.16
C SER A 399 38.99 1.73 1.14
N ARG A 400 37.89 0.96 1.12
CA ARG A 400 37.39 0.15 2.24
C ARG A 400 37.08 0.93 3.52
N LEU A 401 36.28 0.29 4.37
CA LEU A 401 36.04 0.65 5.76
C LEU A 401 37.09 0.08 6.71
N THR A 402 37.31 0.78 7.83
CA THR A 402 37.99 0.24 9.02
C THR A 402 37.03 -0.62 9.85
N PRO A 403 37.50 -1.55 10.71
CA PRO A 403 36.62 -2.44 11.48
C PRO A 403 35.57 -1.69 12.34
N THR A 404 35.90 -0.53 12.88
CA THR A 404 34.95 0.33 13.61
C THR A 404 33.85 0.87 12.69
N GLU A 405 34.18 1.26 11.46
CA GLU A 405 33.21 1.73 10.47
C GLU A 405 32.36 0.59 9.91
N GLU A 406 32.91 -0.63 9.81
CA GLU A 406 32.13 -1.84 9.52
C GLU A 406 31.06 -2.07 10.60
N GLU A 407 31.41 -1.95 11.88
CA GLU A 407 30.44 -2.02 12.99
C GLU A 407 29.42 -0.87 12.92
N GLN A 408 29.83 0.35 12.59
CA GLN A 408 28.94 1.49 12.45
C GLN A 408 27.89 1.29 11.34
N VAL A 409 28.31 0.78 10.18
CA VAL A 409 27.39 0.45 9.07
C VAL A 409 26.38 -0.62 9.48
N LEU A 410 26.83 -1.70 10.12
CA LEU A 410 25.94 -2.77 10.58
C LEU A 410 24.97 -2.28 11.69
N ALA A 411 25.41 -1.39 12.58
CA ALA A 411 24.57 -0.79 13.62
C ALA A 411 23.49 0.13 13.04
N MET A 412 23.83 1.00 12.07
CA MET A 412 22.84 1.83 11.38
C MET A 412 21.80 0.98 10.65
N VAL A 413 22.24 -0.04 9.90
CA VAL A 413 21.32 -0.94 9.18
C VAL A 413 20.43 -1.74 10.13
N LEU A 414 20.94 -2.19 11.29
CA LEU A 414 20.11 -2.83 12.30
C LEU A 414 19.01 -1.88 12.81
N LEU A 415 19.35 -0.64 13.17
CA LEU A 415 18.39 0.34 13.68
C LEU A 415 17.35 0.74 12.63
N LEU A 416 17.74 0.89 11.36
CA LEU A 416 16.85 1.22 10.23
C LEU A 416 15.91 0.06 9.87
N VAL A 417 16.38 -1.18 9.87
CA VAL A 417 15.54 -2.38 9.62
C VAL A 417 14.57 -2.62 10.78
N LEU A 418 15.01 -2.42 12.03
CA LEU A 418 14.11 -2.46 13.18
C LEU A 418 13.03 -1.37 13.10
N HIS A 419 13.39 -0.16 12.67
CA HIS A 419 12.42 0.92 12.42
C HIS A 419 11.37 0.53 11.35
N ASP A 420 11.80 0.05 10.17
CA ASP A 420 10.91 -0.40 9.06
C ASP A 420 9.87 -1.44 9.54
N ILE A 421 10.32 -2.40 10.37
CA ILE A 421 9.47 -3.41 11.01
C ILE A 421 8.51 -2.78 12.05
N CYS A 422 8.94 -1.78 12.81
CA CYS A 422 8.11 -1.13 13.83
C CYS A 422 7.07 -0.15 13.23
N GLU A 423 7.39 0.53 12.12
CA GLU A 423 6.47 1.48 11.47
C GLU A 423 5.42 0.77 10.60
N SER A 424 5.78 -0.33 9.93
CA SER A 424 4.92 -1.00 8.94
C SER A 424 4.51 -2.45 9.27
N GLY A 425 5.06 -3.07 10.32
CA GLY A 425 4.81 -4.47 10.68
C GLY A 425 5.46 -5.50 9.74
N ILE A 426 6.16 -5.05 8.70
CA ILE A 426 6.79 -5.86 7.64
C ILE A 426 8.18 -5.27 7.40
N SER A 427 9.19 -6.06 7.02
CA SER A 427 10.40 -5.45 6.46
C SER A 427 10.16 -5.12 4.98
N THR A 428 9.60 -3.95 4.70
CA THR A 428 9.35 -3.47 3.33
C THR A 428 10.66 -3.03 2.66
N HIS A 429 11.61 -2.52 3.43
CA HIS A 429 12.92 -2.05 2.98
C HIS A 429 14.02 -3.11 3.14
N GLY A 430 13.71 -4.36 2.78
CA GLY A 430 14.66 -5.49 2.78
C GLY A 430 15.92 -5.28 1.92
N ALA A 431 15.95 -4.21 1.10
CA ALA A 431 17.15 -3.71 0.43
C ALA A 431 18.29 -3.39 1.41
N HIS A 432 18.03 -2.91 2.63
CA HIS A 432 19.09 -2.62 3.60
C HIS A 432 19.81 -3.89 4.08
N LEU A 433 19.05 -4.98 4.37
CA LEU A 433 19.63 -6.28 4.69
C LEU A 433 20.44 -6.81 3.50
N THR A 434 19.86 -6.82 2.30
CA THR A 434 20.54 -7.31 1.10
C THR A 434 21.81 -6.50 0.79
N GLY A 435 21.80 -5.17 1.03
CA GLY A 435 22.91 -4.26 0.80
C GLY A 435 24.16 -4.54 1.64
N VAL A 436 24.01 -4.96 2.91
CA VAL A 436 25.17 -5.30 3.77
C VAL A 436 25.52 -6.79 3.78
N SER A 437 24.89 -7.61 2.93
CA SER A 437 25.20 -9.05 2.87
C SER A 437 26.67 -9.36 2.55
N PHE A 438 27.32 -8.55 1.70
CA PHE A 438 28.75 -8.70 1.39
C PHE A 438 29.64 -8.41 2.60
N LEU A 439 29.25 -7.42 3.43
CA LEU A 439 29.98 -7.00 4.62
C LEU A 439 29.85 -8.06 5.73
N CYS A 440 28.62 -8.55 5.97
CA CYS A 440 28.39 -9.69 6.86
C CYS A 440 29.17 -10.93 6.42
N LYS A 441 29.23 -11.22 5.11
CA LYS A 441 30.06 -12.33 4.57
C LYS A 441 31.55 -12.09 4.77
N ARG A 442 32.06 -10.87 4.52
CA ARG A 442 33.47 -10.53 4.74
C ARG A 442 33.89 -10.81 6.19
N ILE A 443 33.19 -10.24 7.16
CA ILE A 443 33.55 -10.35 8.59
C ILE A 443 33.38 -11.79 9.09
N ALA A 444 32.38 -12.52 8.59
CA ALA A 444 32.23 -13.95 8.85
C ALA A 444 33.42 -14.76 8.32
N CYS A 445 33.83 -14.54 7.07
CA CYS A 445 34.88 -15.30 6.37
C CYS A 445 36.32 -14.80 6.59
N LEU A 446 36.59 -14.00 7.63
CA LEU A 446 37.98 -13.68 8.03
C LEU A 446 38.66 -14.92 8.64
N ASP A 447 39.46 -15.63 7.84
CA ASP A 447 40.27 -16.79 8.26
C ASP A 447 41.49 -16.41 9.14
N THR A 448 41.90 -15.15 9.14
CA THR A 448 42.95 -14.65 10.03
C THR A 448 42.38 -14.27 11.38
N SER A 449 42.92 -14.85 12.46
CA SER A 449 42.69 -14.37 13.83
C SER A 449 43.39 -13.03 14.01
N PRO A 450 42.64 -11.93 14.08
CA PRO A 450 42.33 -11.35 15.38
C PRO A 450 40.95 -11.75 15.90
N ILE A 451 40.76 -11.59 17.21
CA ILE A 451 39.48 -11.88 17.89
C ILE A 451 38.39 -10.99 17.27
N ARG A 452 37.40 -11.60 16.61
CA ARG A 452 36.21 -10.88 16.12
C ARG A 452 35.56 -10.14 17.29
N SER A 453 35.34 -8.83 17.12
CA SER A 453 34.72 -8.00 18.14
C SER A 453 33.34 -8.54 18.55
N LYS A 454 33.03 -8.44 19.85
CA LYS A 454 31.72 -8.84 20.38
C LYS A 454 30.59 -8.03 19.72
N THR A 455 30.83 -6.74 19.47
CA THR A 455 29.90 -5.82 18.80
C THR A 455 29.59 -6.31 17.38
N ALA A 456 30.61 -6.50 16.53
CA ALA A 456 30.45 -7.11 15.21
C ALA A 456 29.71 -8.46 15.25
N MET A 457 30.06 -9.35 16.18
CA MET A 457 29.39 -10.65 16.31
C MET A 457 27.93 -10.55 16.74
N PHE A 458 27.58 -9.61 17.63
CA PHE A 458 26.18 -9.32 17.98
C PHE A 458 25.42 -8.77 16.78
N LEU A 459 25.97 -7.76 16.08
CA LEU A 459 25.33 -7.11 14.93
C LEU A 459 25.08 -8.12 13.78
N ILE A 460 26.08 -8.95 13.46
CA ILE A 460 25.92 -10.03 12.46
C ILE A 460 24.89 -11.05 12.93
N SER A 461 24.85 -11.43 14.21
CA SER A 461 23.83 -12.35 14.75
C SER A 461 22.41 -11.77 14.63
N ALA A 462 22.22 -10.49 14.97
CA ALA A 462 20.94 -9.80 14.87
C ALA A 462 20.45 -9.66 13.42
N LEU A 463 21.33 -9.22 12.51
CA LEU A 463 21.00 -9.06 11.10
C LEU A 463 20.76 -10.41 10.40
N SER A 464 21.54 -11.45 10.71
CA SER A 464 21.35 -12.80 10.16
C SER A 464 20.04 -13.44 10.65
N TRP A 465 19.62 -13.11 11.87
CA TRP A 465 18.32 -13.49 12.39
C TRP A 465 17.16 -12.80 11.65
N LEU A 466 17.28 -11.49 11.39
CA LEU A 466 16.29 -10.73 10.62
C LEU A 466 16.19 -11.20 9.15
N ASP A 467 17.32 -11.54 8.50
CA ASP A 467 17.31 -12.16 7.17
C ASP A 467 16.64 -13.55 7.18
N MET A 468 16.83 -14.34 8.24
CA MET A 468 16.15 -15.63 8.40
C MET A 468 14.63 -15.49 8.64
N ILE A 469 14.20 -14.48 9.41
CA ILE A 469 12.78 -14.10 9.50
C ILE A 469 12.23 -13.75 8.11
N ARG A 470 12.94 -12.93 7.34
CA ARG A 470 12.53 -12.58 5.97
C ARG A 470 12.44 -13.82 5.07
N GLY A 471 13.35 -14.78 5.21
CA GLY A 471 13.34 -16.07 4.51
C GLY A 471 12.10 -16.94 4.77
N PHE A 472 11.48 -16.88 5.96
CA PHE A 472 10.20 -17.56 6.20
C PHE A 472 9.03 -16.98 5.37
N SER A 473 9.14 -15.73 4.90
CA SER A 473 8.15 -15.14 3.98
C SER A 473 8.39 -15.50 2.50
N GLY A 474 9.40 -16.34 2.23
CA GLY A 474 9.83 -16.76 0.90
C GLY A 474 11.33 -17.06 0.91
N ALA A 475 11.70 -18.31 0.66
CA ALA A 475 13.10 -18.75 0.66
C ALA A 475 13.96 -18.00 -0.37
N GLU A 476 13.33 -17.55 -1.46
CA GLU A 476 13.91 -16.67 -2.48
C GLU A 476 14.49 -15.36 -1.91
N LYS A 477 13.98 -14.89 -0.75
CA LYS A 477 14.36 -13.62 -0.09
C LYS A 477 15.56 -13.75 0.86
N LEU A 478 16.03 -14.95 1.17
CA LEU A 478 17.19 -15.17 2.03
C LEU A 478 18.45 -14.61 1.34
N SER A 479 19.07 -13.57 1.88
CA SER A 479 20.24 -12.92 1.26
C SER A 479 21.57 -13.38 1.81
N TYR A 480 21.64 -13.77 3.08
CA TYR A 480 22.91 -14.15 3.70
C TYR A 480 23.24 -15.59 3.34
N SER A 481 24.53 -15.91 3.25
CA SER A 481 25.02 -17.22 2.84
C SER A 481 25.27 -18.16 4.03
N SER A 482 25.45 -19.45 3.72
CA SER A 482 25.78 -20.50 4.69
C SER A 482 26.91 -20.12 5.65
N GLU A 483 27.98 -19.50 5.16
CA GLU A 483 29.18 -19.19 5.97
C GLU A 483 28.91 -18.10 7.03
N VAL A 484 27.98 -17.17 6.76
CA VAL A 484 27.53 -16.18 7.76
C VAL A 484 26.77 -16.88 8.88
N ARG A 485 25.88 -17.82 8.53
CA ARG A 485 25.14 -18.62 9.51
C ARG A 485 26.03 -19.57 10.29
N GLU A 486 27.09 -20.09 9.67
CA GLU A 486 28.14 -20.90 10.31
C GLU A 486 28.94 -20.07 11.33
N CYS A 487 29.35 -18.86 10.96
CA CYS A 487 30.01 -17.94 11.91
C CYS A 487 29.12 -17.64 13.12
N VAL A 488 27.82 -17.36 12.91
CA VAL A 488 26.83 -17.17 13.98
C VAL A 488 26.59 -18.45 14.79
N ARG A 489 26.63 -19.64 14.17
CA ARG A 489 26.54 -20.94 14.87
C ARG A 489 27.67 -21.10 15.90
N ASP A 490 28.89 -20.79 15.47
CA ASP A 490 30.11 -21.10 16.23
C ASP A 490 30.52 -20.00 17.22
N HIS A 491 30.14 -18.74 16.96
CA HIS A 491 30.55 -17.58 17.78
C HIS A 491 29.37 -16.78 18.36
N GLY A 492 28.15 -16.90 17.84
CA GLY A 492 26.99 -16.09 18.22
C GLY A 492 26.15 -16.61 19.39
N SER A 493 26.68 -17.56 20.19
CA SER A 493 25.89 -18.38 21.12
C SER A 493 25.20 -17.61 22.24
N LEU A 494 25.85 -16.58 22.78
CA LEU A 494 25.28 -15.69 23.79
C LEU A 494 24.31 -14.69 23.15
N SER A 495 24.75 -14.02 22.08
CA SER A 495 24.00 -12.97 21.39
C SER A 495 22.65 -13.44 20.86
N LEU A 496 22.59 -14.58 20.16
CA LEU A 496 21.35 -15.08 19.55
C LEU A 496 20.36 -15.61 20.62
N HIS A 497 20.88 -16.18 21.70
CA HIS A 497 20.05 -16.65 22.82
C HIS A 497 19.43 -15.46 23.58
N THR A 498 20.15 -14.35 23.79
CA THR A 498 19.59 -13.14 24.40
C THR A 498 18.65 -12.38 23.45
N LEU A 499 18.89 -12.38 22.14
CA LEU A 499 17.97 -11.77 21.17
C LEU A 499 16.62 -12.48 21.13
N VAL A 500 16.61 -13.82 20.94
CA VAL A 500 15.39 -14.57 20.61
C VAL A 500 15.27 -15.96 21.24
N GLY A 501 16.19 -16.37 22.12
CA GLY A 501 16.15 -17.68 22.78
C GLY A 501 16.37 -18.88 21.85
N CYS A 502 16.77 -18.66 20.60
CA CYS A 502 17.03 -19.71 19.62
C CYS A 502 18.46 -20.25 19.79
N PRO A 503 18.67 -21.57 20.02
CA PRO A 503 20.02 -22.14 20.03
C PRO A 503 20.68 -22.01 18.65
N PRO A 504 21.97 -21.68 18.55
CA PRO A 504 22.62 -21.43 17.25
C PRO A 504 22.61 -22.63 16.29
N VAL A 505 22.60 -23.85 16.82
CA VAL A 505 22.51 -25.09 16.02
C VAL A 505 21.11 -25.25 15.39
N ILE A 506 20.05 -24.83 16.10
CA ILE A 506 18.68 -24.79 15.56
C ILE A 506 18.57 -23.73 14.46
N PHE A 507 19.08 -22.52 14.72
CA PHE A 507 19.17 -21.43 13.75
C PHE A 507 19.92 -21.87 12.47
N PHE A 508 21.10 -22.47 12.60
CA PHE A 508 21.86 -22.98 11.47
C PHE A 508 21.08 -24.03 10.66
N LYS A 509 20.39 -24.96 11.34
CA LYS A 509 19.59 -25.99 10.65
C LYS A 509 18.38 -25.41 9.91
N ILE A 510 17.70 -24.41 10.47
CA ILE A 510 16.63 -23.67 9.77
C ILE A 510 17.21 -23.00 8.52
N GLY A 511 18.36 -22.34 8.65
CA GLY A 511 19.06 -21.72 7.53
C GLY A 511 19.37 -22.69 6.38
N GLN A 512 19.87 -23.89 6.69
CA GLN A 512 20.12 -24.94 5.68
C GLN A 512 18.84 -25.33 4.91
N VAL A 513 17.68 -25.39 5.58
CA VAL A 513 16.40 -25.74 4.93
C VAL A 513 15.92 -24.61 4.02
N LEU A 514 16.02 -23.36 4.46
CA LEU A 514 15.66 -22.19 3.64
C LEU A 514 16.60 -22.03 2.42
N GLU A 515 17.90 -22.28 2.60
CA GLU A 515 18.91 -22.22 1.54
C GLU A 515 18.72 -23.34 0.49
N ALA A 516 18.40 -24.56 0.93
CA ALA A 516 17.99 -25.65 0.03
C ALA A 516 16.67 -25.33 -0.71
N GLY A 517 15.71 -24.70 -0.02
CA GLY A 517 14.47 -24.23 -0.65
C GLY A 517 14.70 -23.15 -1.70
N LYS A 518 15.66 -22.25 -1.49
CA LYS A 518 16.10 -21.25 -2.45
C LYS A 518 16.72 -21.89 -3.70
N ALA A 519 17.62 -22.86 -3.52
CA ALA A 519 18.23 -23.62 -4.62
C ALA A 519 17.18 -24.42 -5.42
N TYR A 520 16.20 -25.02 -4.74
CA TYR A 520 15.08 -25.70 -5.39
C TYR A 520 14.23 -24.74 -6.23
N LEU A 521 13.90 -23.55 -5.72
CA LEU A 521 13.16 -22.52 -6.45
C LEU A 521 13.92 -21.93 -7.65
N ALA A 522 15.26 -21.91 -7.59
CA ALA A 522 16.11 -21.49 -8.70
C ALA A 522 16.28 -22.58 -9.79
N GLY A 523 15.98 -23.85 -9.46
CA GLY A 523 16.21 -25.01 -10.32
C GLY A 523 17.57 -25.70 -10.12
N ASP A 524 18.42 -25.19 -9.23
CA ASP A 524 19.75 -25.71 -8.92
C ASP A 524 19.71 -27.04 -8.13
N LEU A 525 18.60 -27.33 -7.44
CA LEU A 525 18.43 -28.52 -6.59
C LEU A 525 17.23 -29.37 -7.02
N PRO A 526 17.40 -30.65 -7.38
CA PRO A 526 16.29 -31.55 -7.69
C PRO A 526 15.34 -31.78 -6.50
N ILE A 527 14.05 -31.96 -6.78
CA ILE A 527 13.01 -32.16 -5.75
C ILE A 527 13.33 -33.32 -4.79
N GLU A 528 13.85 -34.43 -5.33
CA GLU A 528 14.23 -35.62 -4.55
C GLU A 528 15.33 -35.32 -3.51
N GLN A 529 16.28 -34.44 -3.85
CA GLN A 529 17.35 -34.03 -2.94
C GLN A 529 16.84 -33.02 -1.91
N PHE A 530 15.93 -32.13 -2.30
CA PHE A 530 15.26 -31.22 -1.38
C PHE A 530 14.38 -31.97 -0.36
N GLU A 531 13.63 -32.99 -0.78
CA GLU A 531 12.84 -33.85 0.11
C GLU A 531 13.73 -34.64 1.08
N GLN A 532 14.88 -35.17 0.62
CA GLN A 532 15.86 -35.82 1.51
C GLN A 532 16.42 -34.85 2.57
N LEU A 533 16.68 -33.59 2.21
CA LEU A 533 17.14 -32.55 3.14
C LEU A 533 16.04 -32.15 4.15
N LEU A 534 14.78 -32.07 3.71
CA LEU A 534 13.63 -31.84 4.58
C LEU A 534 13.43 -32.98 5.57
N ASP A 535 13.44 -34.23 5.13
CA ASP A 535 13.33 -35.41 6.00
C ASP A 535 14.53 -35.52 6.97
N GLY A 536 15.74 -35.14 6.53
CA GLY A 536 16.92 -35.05 7.38
C GLY A 536 16.81 -33.97 8.46
N ALA A 537 16.27 -32.79 8.10
CA ALA A 537 15.98 -31.72 9.06
C ALA A 537 14.86 -32.10 10.03
N GLU A 538 13.80 -32.76 9.56
CA GLU A 538 12.71 -33.25 10.39
C GLU A 538 13.21 -34.27 11.42
N LYS A 539 14.05 -35.25 11.01
CA LYS A 539 14.68 -36.21 11.93
C LYS A 539 15.53 -35.50 12.99
N PHE A 540 16.29 -34.48 12.59
CA PHE A 540 17.08 -33.66 13.52
C PHE A 540 16.19 -32.91 14.54
N PHE A 541 15.15 -32.19 14.09
CA PHE A 541 14.26 -31.45 14.99
C PHE A 541 13.43 -32.37 15.90
N ARG A 542 13.08 -33.58 15.44
CA ARG A 542 12.41 -34.61 16.25
C ARG A 542 13.34 -35.25 17.29
N GLY A 543 14.64 -35.34 17.01
CA GLY A 543 15.65 -35.95 17.89
C GLY A 543 16.42 -34.96 18.79
N TRP A 544 16.15 -33.67 18.70
CA TRP A 544 16.88 -32.65 19.46
C TRP A 544 16.51 -32.66 20.95
N ASP A 545 17.52 -32.74 21.83
CA ASP A 545 17.38 -32.63 23.29
C ASP A 545 17.47 -31.16 23.75
N PRO A 546 16.39 -30.55 24.27
CA PRO A 546 16.42 -29.19 24.78
C PRO A 546 17.38 -28.98 25.95
N ASP A 547 17.67 -30.02 26.75
CA ASP A 547 18.63 -29.92 27.85
C ASP A 547 20.09 -29.87 27.35
N GLN A 548 20.40 -30.14 26.08
CA GLN A 548 21.74 -29.87 25.50
C GLN A 548 22.02 -28.37 25.40
N ALA A 549 21.05 -27.56 25.00
CA ALA A 549 21.21 -26.10 24.95
C ALA A 549 21.54 -25.50 26.33
N THR A 550 21.02 -26.12 27.40
CA THR A 550 21.26 -25.69 28.78
C THR A 550 22.68 -26.05 29.29
N ARG A 551 23.41 -26.97 28.64
CA ARG A 551 24.76 -27.38 29.10
C ARG A 551 25.88 -26.40 28.74
N MET A 552 25.66 -25.51 27.79
CA MET A 552 26.62 -24.45 27.43
C MET A 552 26.58 -23.23 28.37
N LEU A 553 25.54 -23.07 29.19
CA LEU A 553 25.40 -21.95 30.12
C LEU A 553 25.74 -22.38 31.54
N ALA A 554 26.90 -21.92 32.04
CA ALA A 554 27.42 -22.24 33.37
C ALA A 554 26.70 -21.46 34.50
N THR A 555 25.38 -21.59 34.62
CA THR A 555 24.61 -21.16 35.80
C THR A 555 23.29 -21.92 35.88
N ARG A 556 23.14 -22.76 36.91
CA ARG A 556 21.91 -23.53 37.14
C ARG A 556 20.81 -22.66 37.75
N ASP A 557 19.61 -22.77 37.18
CA ASP A 557 18.29 -22.94 37.84
C ASP A 557 17.14 -22.07 37.30
N ALA A 558 17.42 -20.86 36.82
CA ALA A 558 16.37 -19.95 36.35
C ALA A 558 15.88 -20.30 34.93
N VAL A 559 16.81 -20.39 33.98
CA VAL A 559 16.54 -20.70 32.55
C VAL A 559 15.76 -22.01 32.39
N SER A 560 16.23 -23.08 33.05
CA SER A 560 15.62 -24.41 33.00
C SER A 560 14.22 -24.46 33.65
N ARG A 561 13.84 -23.50 34.52
CA ARG A 561 12.45 -23.35 34.98
C ARG A 561 11.57 -22.63 33.95
N ARG A 562 12.07 -21.60 33.28
CA ARG A 562 11.28 -20.82 32.30
C ARG A 562 11.04 -21.60 31.00
N LEU A 563 12.05 -22.28 30.47
CA LEU A 563 11.92 -23.17 29.29
C LEU A 563 10.95 -24.34 29.55
N ARG A 564 11.07 -25.02 30.69
CA ARG A 564 10.15 -26.10 31.06
C ARG A 564 8.71 -25.60 31.31
N ASN A 565 8.51 -24.33 31.67
CA ASN A 565 7.18 -23.75 31.79
C ASN A 565 6.58 -23.31 30.44
N LEU A 566 7.39 -22.78 29.50
CA LEU A 566 6.94 -22.53 28.12
C LEU A 566 6.46 -23.82 27.46
N MET A 567 7.19 -24.92 27.61
CA MET A 567 6.82 -26.22 27.03
C MET A 567 5.79 -27.03 27.84
N ARG A 568 5.20 -26.47 28.92
CA ARG A 568 4.22 -27.18 29.76
C ARG A 568 2.84 -26.52 29.87
N ARG A 569 2.64 -25.30 29.36
CA ARG A 569 1.33 -24.62 29.38
C ARG A 569 0.52 -24.95 28.11
N PRO A 570 -0.58 -25.74 28.18
CA PRO A 570 -1.26 -26.21 26.97
C PRO A 570 -2.36 -25.27 26.44
N SER A 571 -2.53 -24.07 27.00
CA SER A 571 -3.73 -23.25 26.83
C SER A 571 -3.49 -21.76 26.55
N ASP A 572 -2.23 -21.31 26.44
CA ASP A 572 -1.90 -19.91 26.15
C ASP A 572 -1.35 -19.75 24.72
N LYS A 573 -1.93 -18.77 24.02
CA LYS A 573 -1.72 -18.29 22.65
C LYS A 573 -0.31 -18.49 22.05
N SER A 574 -0.27 -19.15 20.87
CA SER A 574 0.70 -18.97 19.77
C SER A 574 2.20 -19.20 20.03
N PHE A 575 2.91 -19.73 19.03
CA PHE A 575 4.38 -19.77 19.03
C PHE A 575 4.95 -18.38 18.67
N CYS A 576 4.79 -17.43 19.60
CA CYS A 576 5.13 -16.02 19.39
C CYS A 576 6.66 -15.79 19.44
N LEU A 577 7.16 -14.87 18.62
CA LEU A 577 8.55 -14.47 18.56
C LEU A 577 8.88 -13.51 19.73
N CYS A 578 9.09 -14.09 20.91
CA CYS A 578 9.03 -13.45 22.24
C CYS A 578 10.01 -12.30 22.57
N GLY A 579 10.84 -11.84 21.62
CA GLY A 579 11.52 -10.54 21.68
C GLY A 579 10.63 -9.47 21.02
N PHE A 580 10.99 -9.09 19.80
CA PHE A 580 10.31 -8.09 18.95
C PHE A 580 8.78 -8.19 18.89
N GLY A 581 8.22 -9.39 19.00
CA GLY A 581 6.77 -9.57 19.06
C GLY A 581 6.10 -8.72 20.14
N ARG A 582 6.81 -8.36 21.22
CA ARG A 582 6.29 -7.60 22.37
C ARG A 582 6.01 -6.13 22.07
N LEU A 583 6.80 -5.46 21.22
CA LEU A 583 6.56 -4.06 20.84
C LEU A 583 5.30 -3.94 19.96
N CYS A 584 5.13 -4.88 19.02
CA CYS A 584 3.85 -5.06 18.34
C CYS A 584 2.76 -5.42 19.36
N TYR A 585 3.00 -6.35 20.28
CA TYR A 585 1.98 -6.84 21.21
C TYR A 585 1.39 -5.77 22.12
N ASP A 586 2.18 -4.85 22.69
CA ASP A 586 1.60 -3.81 23.56
C ASP A 586 0.89 -2.69 22.75
N THR A 587 1.29 -2.47 21.49
CA THR A 587 0.52 -1.65 20.52
C THR A 587 -0.80 -2.33 20.15
N GLU A 588 -0.78 -3.63 19.88
CA GLU A 588 -1.95 -4.46 19.59
C GLU A 588 -2.82 -4.66 20.84
N ARG A 589 -2.26 -4.64 22.05
CA ARG A 589 -2.97 -4.87 23.32
C ARG A 589 -3.80 -3.67 23.74
N GLN A 590 -3.46 -2.45 23.31
CA GLN A 590 -4.40 -1.33 23.35
C GLN A 590 -5.64 -1.54 22.47
N ARG A 591 -5.57 -2.42 21.44
CA ARG A 591 -6.73 -2.84 20.63
C ARG A 591 -7.41 -4.13 21.15
N ILE A 592 -6.64 -5.08 21.68
CA ILE A 592 -7.08 -6.47 21.97
C ILE A 592 -7.65 -6.64 23.40
N LEU A 593 -7.51 -5.66 24.30
CA LEU A 593 -8.03 -5.77 25.68
C LEU A 593 -9.57 -5.77 25.83
N GLN A 594 -10.35 -5.64 24.75
CA GLN A 594 -11.82 -5.55 24.83
C GLN A 594 -12.58 -6.90 24.84
N THR A 595 -12.00 -8.03 24.42
CA THR A 595 -12.75 -9.31 24.35
C THR A 595 -11.99 -10.52 24.90
N SER A 596 -12.52 -11.09 25.98
CA SER A 596 -12.26 -12.45 26.45
C SER A 596 -13.58 -13.25 26.32
N THR A 597 -13.61 -14.53 25.96
CA THR A 597 -13.29 -15.71 26.80
C THR A 597 -13.53 -17.00 26.00
N ILE A 598 -13.08 -18.16 26.54
CA ILE A 598 -13.65 -19.54 26.49
C ILE A 598 -12.51 -20.60 26.59
N SER A 599 -12.80 -21.81 27.10
CA SER A 599 -11.81 -22.74 27.68
C SER A 599 -12.03 -24.25 27.40
N ALA A 600 -10.97 -25.04 27.63
CA ALA A 600 -10.88 -26.51 27.81
C ALA A 600 -11.13 -27.45 26.58
N VAL A 601 -10.10 -28.09 25.97
CA VAL A 601 -9.35 -29.32 26.40
C VAL A 601 -10.27 -30.55 26.56
N PRO A 602 -10.13 -31.65 25.77
CA PRO A 602 -8.97 -32.59 25.74
C PRO A 602 -8.51 -33.04 24.32
N SER A 603 -7.44 -33.83 24.08
CA SER A 603 -6.30 -34.30 24.89
C SER A 603 -5.13 -34.83 24.02
N ARG A 604 -3.88 -34.62 24.48
CA ARG A 604 -2.60 -35.34 24.18
C ARG A 604 -2.08 -35.46 22.72
N SER A 605 -0.74 -35.44 22.62
CA SER A 605 0.11 -35.82 21.48
C SER A 605 -0.26 -35.26 20.08
N ARG A 606 0.20 -34.03 19.76
CA ARG A 606 0.24 -33.55 18.35
C ARG A 606 1.25 -32.45 17.96
N TYR A 607 2.04 -31.88 18.86
CA TYR A 607 2.77 -30.62 18.56
C TYR A 607 4.09 -30.72 17.77
N VAL A 608 4.75 -31.88 17.68
CA VAL A 608 5.98 -32.04 16.87
C VAL A 608 5.67 -32.16 15.35
N LEU A 609 4.40 -32.40 14.99
CA LEU A 609 3.96 -32.43 13.59
C LEU A 609 3.91 -31.02 12.97
N SER A 610 3.52 -30.02 13.76
CA SER A 610 3.19 -28.67 13.28
C SER A 610 4.28 -27.99 12.45
N ALA A 611 5.56 -28.17 12.78
CA ALA A 611 6.66 -27.50 12.06
C ALA A 611 6.88 -28.11 10.67
N SER A 612 6.93 -29.44 10.58
CA SER A 612 7.05 -30.14 9.27
C SER A 612 5.78 -29.95 8.44
N ASP A 613 4.59 -30.09 9.04
CA ASP A 613 3.32 -29.88 8.33
C ASP A 613 3.18 -28.44 7.81
N THR A 614 3.68 -27.43 8.52
CA THR A 614 3.62 -26.03 8.04
C THR A 614 4.57 -25.79 6.88
N LEU A 615 5.81 -26.30 6.95
CA LEU A 615 6.77 -26.26 5.84
C LEU A 615 6.25 -27.04 4.61
N ARG A 616 5.79 -28.29 4.80
CA ARG A 616 5.20 -29.11 3.74
C ARG A 616 3.96 -28.44 3.14
N LYS A 617 3.06 -27.85 3.93
CA LYS A 617 1.86 -27.15 3.42
C LYS A 617 2.20 -25.88 2.64
N LEU A 618 3.09 -25.00 3.15
CA LEU A 618 3.49 -23.77 2.45
C LEU A 618 4.16 -24.05 1.11
N VAL A 619 5.05 -25.05 1.05
CA VAL A 619 5.69 -25.48 -0.21
C VAL A 619 4.69 -26.15 -1.15
N HIS A 620 3.90 -27.11 -0.65
CA HIS A 620 3.00 -27.91 -1.50
C HIS A 620 1.81 -27.10 -2.03
N GLN A 621 1.26 -26.15 -1.27
CA GLN A 621 0.18 -25.27 -1.74
C GLN A 621 0.65 -24.33 -2.87
N ARG A 622 1.86 -23.75 -2.76
CA ARG A 622 2.41 -22.84 -3.79
C ARG A 622 2.83 -23.60 -5.06
N ASN A 623 3.42 -24.79 -4.92
CA ASN A 623 3.82 -25.62 -6.07
C ASN A 623 2.62 -26.12 -6.90
N LYS A 624 1.48 -26.44 -6.27
CA LYS A 624 0.30 -26.99 -6.97
C LYS A 624 -0.38 -25.99 -7.93
N ALA A 625 -0.05 -24.71 -7.82
CA ALA A 625 -0.52 -23.65 -8.72
C ALA A 625 0.36 -23.44 -9.97
N LEU A 626 1.60 -23.94 -9.98
CA LEU A 626 2.61 -23.64 -11.02
C LEU A 626 2.78 -24.71 -12.10
N TYR A 627 2.31 -25.95 -11.88
CA TYR A 627 2.56 -27.07 -12.80
C TYR A 627 1.31 -27.47 -13.60
N ARG A 628 1.01 -26.74 -14.69
CA ARG A 628 0.09 -27.16 -15.77
C ARG A 628 0.59 -26.85 -17.18
N THR A 629 1.89 -27.01 -17.41
CA THR A 629 2.50 -27.06 -18.75
C THR A 629 3.53 -28.19 -18.81
N PRO A 630 3.56 -29.04 -19.86
CA PRO A 630 4.58 -30.08 -19.99
C PRO A 630 5.92 -29.49 -20.41
N ALA A 631 7.02 -29.94 -19.78
CA ALA A 631 8.37 -29.60 -20.25
C ALA A 631 8.72 -30.40 -21.52
N PRO A 632 9.30 -29.77 -22.56
CA PRO A 632 9.86 -30.49 -23.70
C PRO A 632 11.16 -31.21 -23.30
N ARG A 633 11.44 -32.36 -23.92
CA ARG A 633 12.70 -33.08 -23.75
C ARG A 633 13.79 -32.45 -24.63
N HIS A 634 14.91 -32.05 -24.05
CA HIS A 634 16.13 -31.76 -24.79
C HIS A 634 16.82 -33.06 -25.22
N ASP A 635 17.17 -33.17 -26.50
CA ASP A 635 18.51 -33.61 -26.89
C ASP A 635 18.86 -33.16 -28.33
N ARG A 636 20.13 -32.82 -28.58
CA ARG A 636 20.81 -32.65 -29.90
C ARG A 636 20.11 -31.85 -31.02
N ALA A 637 19.98 -30.52 -30.90
CA ALA A 637 19.65 -29.64 -32.05
C ALA A 637 20.08 -28.15 -31.87
N ILE A 638 21.33 -27.88 -31.44
CA ILE A 638 21.73 -26.52 -31.01
C ILE A 638 22.27 -25.63 -32.15
N ASP A 639 23.09 -26.15 -33.09
CA ASP A 639 23.74 -25.31 -34.12
C ASP A 639 22.79 -24.75 -35.21
N GLU A 640 21.67 -25.42 -35.53
CA GLU A 640 20.72 -24.91 -36.55
C GLU A 640 19.72 -23.89 -36.00
N SER A 641 19.57 -23.79 -34.68
CA SER A 641 18.55 -22.93 -34.04
C SER A 641 18.90 -21.44 -34.08
N LEU A 642 20.19 -21.11 -33.89
CA LEU A 642 20.71 -19.73 -33.87
C LEU A 642 20.48 -18.95 -35.18
N GLY A 643 20.32 -19.66 -36.31
CA GLY A 643 19.94 -19.06 -37.59
C GLY A 643 18.45 -18.70 -37.68
N ARG A 644 17.57 -19.38 -36.94
CA ARG A 644 16.11 -19.16 -36.96
C ARG A 644 15.63 -18.18 -35.89
N GLU A 645 16.22 -18.17 -34.71
CA GLU A 645 15.81 -17.25 -33.63
C GLU A 645 15.93 -15.76 -34.03
N LYS A 646 16.92 -15.39 -34.86
CA LYS A 646 17.03 -14.03 -35.42
C LYS A 646 15.88 -13.67 -36.35
N ASP A 647 15.42 -14.61 -37.17
CA ASP A 647 14.32 -14.38 -38.12
C ASP A 647 12.96 -14.41 -37.40
N GLU A 648 12.79 -15.26 -36.39
CA GLU A 648 11.59 -15.30 -35.55
C GLU A 648 11.48 -14.08 -34.62
N SER A 649 12.58 -13.62 -34.03
CA SER A 649 12.63 -12.33 -33.31
C SER A 649 12.25 -11.16 -34.23
N SER A 650 12.74 -11.16 -35.47
CA SER A 650 12.39 -10.15 -36.48
C SER A 650 10.91 -10.21 -36.91
N ARG A 651 10.29 -11.39 -36.86
CA ARG A 651 8.85 -11.58 -37.11
C ARG A 651 7.97 -11.22 -35.91
N LEU A 652 8.48 -11.37 -34.69
CA LEU A 652 7.81 -10.93 -33.45
C LEU A 652 7.84 -9.40 -33.31
N VAL A 653 8.98 -8.76 -33.58
CA VAL A 653 9.07 -7.29 -33.69
C VAL A 653 8.10 -6.77 -34.76
N LYS A 654 8.01 -7.42 -35.94
CA LYS A 654 7.00 -7.09 -36.96
C LYS A 654 5.53 -7.31 -36.54
N ARG A 655 5.26 -7.88 -35.36
CA ARG A 655 3.91 -8.00 -34.77
C ARG A 655 3.65 -7.06 -33.60
N SER A 656 4.66 -6.36 -33.07
CA SER A 656 4.47 -5.35 -32.02
C SER A 656 4.22 -3.93 -32.55
N LEU A 657 4.47 -3.70 -33.86
CA LEU A 657 4.31 -2.40 -34.52
C LEU A 657 2.86 -1.90 -34.68
N ASP A 658 1.85 -2.69 -34.28
CA ASP A 658 0.42 -2.34 -34.40
C ASP A 658 0.05 -1.16 -33.47
N GLY A 659 0.36 0.06 -33.92
CA GLY A 659 0.11 1.32 -33.21
C GLY A 659 1.33 2.24 -33.05
N ILE A 660 2.50 1.88 -33.59
CA ILE A 660 3.73 2.70 -33.51
C ILE A 660 4.06 3.24 -34.92
N SER A 661 4.43 4.53 -35.03
CA SER A 661 4.68 5.14 -36.34
C SER A 661 5.82 4.45 -37.09
N GLN A 662 5.61 4.21 -38.38
CA GLN A 662 6.63 3.72 -39.32
C GLN A 662 7.12 4.82 -40.26
N GLU A 663 6.55 6.02 -40.18
CA GLU A 663 6.86 7.17 -41.04
C GLU A 663 7.26 8.38 -40.19
N LYS A 664 8.10 9.25 -40.75
CA LYS A 664 8.56 10.46 -40.05
C LYS A 664 7.44 11.49 -39.99
N ASN A 665 7.24 12.10 -38.82
CA ASN A 665 6.26 13.15 -38.63
C ASN A 665 6.84 14.49 -39.08
N GLN A 666 6.48 14.91 -40.29
CA GLN A 666 6.96 16.15 -40.90
C GLN A 666 6.66 17.40 -40.05
N ALA A 667 5.54 17.43 -39.30
CA ALA A 667 5.21 18.57 -38.44
C ALA A 667 6.14 18.68 -37.22
N GLU A 668 6.53 17.55 -36.60
CA GLU A 668 7.49 17.57 -35.49
C GLU A 668 8.92 17.82 -35.99
N LEU A 669 9.29 17.36 -37.19
CA LEU A 669 10.54 17.75 -37.86
C LEU A 669 10.62 19.28 -38.09
N GLU A 670 9.53 19.90 -38.55
CA GLU A 670 9.45 21.34 -38.78
C GLU A 670 9.46 22.15 -37.47
N LYS A 671 8.94 21.61 -36.36
CA LYS A 671 9.16 22.19 -35.02
C LYS A 671 10.63 22.07 -34.61
N ALA A 672 11.21 20.87 -34.64
CA ALA A 672 12.59 20.63 -34.22
C ALA A 672 13.62 21.45 -35.03
N SER A 673 13.35 21.73 -36.31
CA SER A 673 14.21 22.60 -37.15
C SER A 673 14.32 24.06 -36.66
N LYS A 674 13.48 24.47 -35.70
CA LYS A 674 13.46 25.81 -35.10
C LYS A 674 14.05 25.85 -33.69
N LEU A 675 14.36 24.70 -33.09
CA LEU A 675 14.87 24.59 -31.72
C LEU A 675 16.41 24.62 -31.72
N ALA A 676 16.98 25.31 -30.73
CA ALA A 676 18.42 25.41 -30.56
C ALA A 676 19.06 24.07 -30.15
N ASN A 677 20.33 23.87 -30.51
CA ASN A 677 21.20 22.78 -30.04
C ASN A 677 20.73 21.33 -30.34
N VAL A 678 19.72 21.15 -31.20
CA VAL A 678 19.15 19.84 -31.54
C VAL A 678 20.19 18.84 -32.10
N PRO A 679 20.25 17.59 -31.59
CA PRO A 679 21.25 16.60 -32.00
C PRO A 679 20.87 15.87 -33.31
N HIS A 680 20.58 16.62 -34.38
CA HIS A 680 20.14 16.11 -35.69
C HIS A 680 20.92 14.87 -36.18
N CYS A 681 20.18 13.79 -36.42
CA CYS A 681 20.60 12.52 -37.03
C CYS A 681 19.36 11.65 -37.32
N GLU A 682 19.49 10.59 -38.13
CA GLU A 682 18.35 9.76 -38.54
C GLU A 682 17.61 9.10 -37.36
N GLN A 683 18.30 8.70 -36.29
CA GLN A 683 17.65 8.20 -35.06
C GLN A 683 16.95 9.31 -34.26
N TYR A 684 17.48 10.54 -34.23
CA TYR A 684 16.79 11.69 -33.62
C TYR A 684 15.48 12.01 -34.37
N GLU A 685 15.53 12.03 -35.70
CA GLU A 685 14.36 12.29 -36.55
C GLU A 685 13.26 11.24 -36.33
N ARG A 686 13.65 9.98 -36.07
CA ARG A 686 12.73 8.89 -35.70
C ARG A 686 12.16 9.05 -34.29
N MET A 687 13.02 9.37 -33.33
CA MET A 687 12.68 9.58 -31.92
C MET A 687 11.55 10.60 -31.75
N ILE A 688 11.68 11.79 -32.36
CA ILE A 688 10.65 12.84 -32.28
C ILE A 688 9.41 12.55 -33.15
N SER A 689 9.49 11.59 -34.07
CA SER A 689 8.39 11.19 -34.96
C SER A 689 7.45 10.13 -34.36
N GLY A 690 7.70 9.66 -33.12
CA GLY A 690 6.98 8.51 -32.57
C GLY A 690 7.32 7.18 -33.25
N MET A 691 8.48 7.11 -33.92
CA MET A 691 9.01 5.87 -34.49
C MET A 691 9.93 5.18 -33.48
N LEU A 692 10.08 3.87 -33.61
CA LEU A 692 11.10 3.12 -32.87
C LEU A 692 12.51 3.63 -33.20
N TYR A 693 13.29 3.94 -32.17
CA TYR A 693 14.66 4.47 -32.28
C TYR A 693 15.64 3.78 -31.32
N ASP A 694 16.93 3.80 -31.66
CA ASP A 694 18.04 3.39 -30.79
C ASP A 694 18.52 4.60 -29.99
N SER A 695 18.22 4.61 -28.69
CA SER A 695 18.62 5.69 -27.78
C SER A 695 20.11 5.69 -27.47
N LEU A 696 20.83 4.58 -27.68
CA LEU A 696 22.22 4.42 -27.25
C LEU A 696 23.26 4.98 -28.23
N ILE A 697 22.87 5.35 -29.46
CA ILE A 697 23.82 5.85 -30.47
C ILE A 697 24.66 7.04 -29.94
N PRO A 698 25.95 7.16 -30.33
CA PRO A 698 26.85 8.16 -29.75
C PRO A 698 26.36 9.61 -29.84
N LYS A 699 25.61 9.98 -30.89
CA LYS A 699 25.04 11.33 -31.05
C LYS A 699 24.00 11.67 -29.98
N LEU A 700 23.09 10.74 -29.67
CA LEU A 700 22.06 10.91 -28.63
C LEU A 700 22.65 10.75 -27.23
N THR A 701 23.52 9.75 -27.03
CA THR A 701 24.24 9.56 -25.76
C THR A 701 25.07 10.79 -25.38
N ASN A 702 25.80 11.40 -26.31
CA ASN A 702 26.56 12.63 -26.05
C ASN A 702 25.64 13.83 -25.78
N ALA A 703 24.48 13.91 -26.44
CA ALA A 703 23.50 14.97 -26.16
C ALA A 703 22.97 14.88 -24.72
N ARG A 704 22.58 13.68 -24.25
CA ARG A 704 22.17 13.48 -22.85
C ARG A 704 23.28 13.76 -21.84
N LEU A 705 24.54 13.50 -22.19
CA LEU A 705 25.68 13.85 -21.34
C LEU A 705 25.90 15.37 -21.28
N ALA A 706 25.74 16.10 -22.38
CA ALA A 706 25.77 17.56 -22.40
C ALA A 706 24.61 18.16 -21.58
N ALA A 707 23.39 17.61 -21.74
CA ALA A 707 22.21 17.96 -20.95
C ALA A 707 22.47 17.85 -19.45
N ARG A 708 22.96 16.68 -19.01
CA ARG A 708 23.27 16.39 -17.60
C ARG A 708 24.37 17.30 -17.05
N LYS A 709 25.32 17.73 -17.88
CA LYS A 709 26.34 18.72 -17.50
C LYS A 709 25.71 20.09 -17.25
N ALA A 710 24.99 20.65 -18.23
CA ALA A 710 24.37 21.98 -18.12
C ALA A 710 23.30 22.02 -17.01
N MET A 711 22.52 20.95 -16.87
CA MET A 711 21.59 20.71 -15.77
C MET A 711 22.28 20.68 -14.40
N ASN A 712 23.46 20.05 -14.28
CA ASN A 712 24.24 20.10 -13.05
C ASN A 712 24.70 21.53 -12.76
N GLU A 713 25.30 22.20 -13.74
CA GLU A 713 25.75 23.60 -13.63
C GLU A 713 24.60 24.51 -13.17
N TYR A 714 23.41 24.43 -13.79
CA TYR A 714 22.19 25.14 -13.38
C TYR A 714 21.75 24.81 -11.95
N ASN A 715 21.78 23.53 -11.57
CA ASN A 715 21.31 23.08 -10.25
C ASN A 715 22.26 23.40 -9.10
N THR A 716 23.55 23.63 -9.37
CA THR A 716 24.56 24.01 -8.37
C THR A 716 24.93 25.49 -8.40
N TRP A 717 24.50 26.25 -9.41
CA TRP A 717 24.84 27.66 -9.54
C TRP A 717 24.08 28.54 -8.53
N PHE A 718 24.83 29.45 -7.92
CA PHE A 718 24.39 30.47 -6.98
C PHE A 718 25.30 31.69 -7.14
N PRO A 719 24.80 32.93 -7.10
CA PRO A 719 25.65 34.12 -7.20
C PRO A 719 26.39 34.41 -5.89
N GLU A 720 27.46 35.19 -5.99
CA GLU A 720 28.23 35.72 -4.86
C GLU A 720 28.32 37.25 -4.96
N GLY A 721 28.46 37.94 -3.82
CA GLY A 721 28.61 39.40 -3.78
C GLY A 721 27.37 40.17 -4.25
N ASP A 722 27.59 41.27 -4.99
CA ASP A 722 26.53 42.21 -5.41
C ASP A 722 25.49 41.59 -6.37
N ASP A 723 25.83 40.46 -7.02
CA ASP A 723 24.90 39.68 -7.86
C ASP A 723 23.87 38.86 -7.05
N PHE A 724 23.93 38.87 -5.71
CA PHE A 724 22.93 38.26 -4.83
C PHE A 724 21.63 39.11 -4.76
N ASN A 725 20.94 39.22 -5.90
CA ASN A 725 19.64 39.89 -6.01
C ASN A 725 18.72 39.16 -7.00
N ILE A 726 17.40 39.29 -6.82
CA ILE A 726 16.40 38.49 -7.57
C ILE A 726 16.44 38.78 -9.07
N GLU A 727 16.74 40.00 -9.49
CA GLU A 727 16.81 40.41 -10.90
C GLU A 727 17.96 39.72 -11.62
N ASN A 728 19.18 39.80 -11.07
CA ASN A 728 20.37 39.13 -11.63
C ASN A 728 20.25 37.60 -11.54
N ILE A 729 19.68 37.04 -10.46
CA ILE A 729 19.41 35.60 -10.34
C ILE A 729 18.45 35.11 -11.42
N THR A 730 17.35 35.82 -11.65
CA THR A 730 16.33 35.45 -12.64
C THR A 730 16.92 35.52 -14.05
N LYS A 731 17.54 36.65 -14.38
CA LYS A 731 18.17 36.86 -15.69
C LYS A 731 19.28 35.85 -15.98
N THR A 732 20.21 35.63 -15.04
CA THR A 732 21.31 34.67 -15.25
C THR A 732 20.77 33.24 -15.38
N ARG A 733 19.73 32.87 -14.62
CA ARG A 733 19.06 31.57 -14.80
C ARG A 733 18.36 31.46 -16.16
N ALA A 734 17.71 32.51 -16.66
CA ALA A 734 17.11 32.53 -18.00
C ALA A 734 18.19 32.40 -19.10
N GLU A 735 19.33 33.10 -18.97
CA GLU A 735 20.49 32.95 -19.87
C GLU A 735 21.08 31.53 -19.83
N MET A 736 21.17 30.91 -18.64
CA MET A 736 21.60 29.51 -18.50
C MET A 736 20.60 28.55 -19.16
N LEU A 737 19.29 28.72 -18.97
CA LEU A 737 18.27 27.88 -19.62
C LEU A 737 18.32 28.04 -21.15
N LYS A 738 18.49 29.26 -21.66
CA LYS A 738 18.70 29.56 -23.09
C LYS A 738 19.94 28.88 -23.69
N SER A 739 20.92 28.50 -22.87
CA SER A 739 22.13 27.81 -23.35
C SER A 739 21.92 26.33 -23.70
N PHE A 740 20.90 25.66 -23.14
CA PHE A 740 20.69 24.21 -23.32
C PHE A 740 19.25 23.74 -23.58
N LEU A 741 18.23 24.58 -23.38
CA LEU A 741 16.87 24.28 -23.84
C LEU A 741 16.69 24.61 -25.33
N GLY A 742 15.63 24.06 -25.94
CA GLY A 742 15.33 24.25 -27.37
C GLY A 742 14.80 25.63 -27.71
N HIS A 743 13.93 26.19 -26.86
CA HIS A 743 13.44 27.57 -26.96
C HIS A 743 13.02 28.11 -25.58
N VAL A 744 13.32 29.38 -25.32
CA VAL A 744 12.95 30.13 -24.12
C VAL A 744 12.62 31.56 -24.56
N GLU A 745 11.34 31.92 -24.47
CA GLU A 745 10.80 33.10 -25.16
C GLU A 745 11.14 34.46 -24.52
N ASP A 746 11.25 34.56 -23.19
CA ASP A 746 11.62 35.80 -22.48
C ASP A 746 12.70 35.57 -21.39
N ASP A 747 13.03 36.61 -20.61
CA ASP A 747 13.95 36.55 -19.47
C ASP A 747 13.23 36.45 -18.10
N GLU A 748 11.90 36.35 -18.09
CA GLU A 748 11.08 36.14 -16.88
C GLU A 748 10.88 34.65 -16.55
N VAL A 749 11.31 33.75 -17.44
CA VAL A 749 11.29 32.29 -17.25
C VAL A 749 12.12 31.85 -16.03
N PHE A 750 11.50 31.10 -15.12
CA PHE A 750 12.17 30.62 -13.89
C PHE A 750 11.82 29.17 -13.54
N ILE A 751 12.85 28.35 -13.29
CA ILE A 751 12.71 26.95 -12.86
C ILE A 751 13.51 26.74 -11.57
N GLU A 752 12.85 26.30 -10.50
CA GLU A 752 13.51 26.10 -9.20
C GLU A 752 14.35 24.82 -9.14
N PRO A 753 15.66 24.91 -8.80
CA PRO A 753 16.53 23.75 -8.65
C PRO A 753 16.07 22.75 -7.57
N PRO A 754 16.27 21.43 -7.77
CA PRO A 754 16.92 20.83 -8.91
C PRO A 754 15.93 20.52 -10.05
N PHE A 755 16.20 21.10 -11.22
CA PHE A 755 15.56 20.76 -12.49
C PHE A 755 16.18 19.50 -13.09
N ARG A 756 15.40 18.69 -13.81
CA ARG A 756 15.89 17.49 -14.51
C ARG A 756 15.33 17.42 -15.92
N VAL A 757 16.20 17.21 -16.89
CA VAL A 757 15.87 17.03 -18.32
C VAL A 757 16.72 15.89 -18.90
N ASP A 758 16.28 15.20 -19.96
CA ASP A 758 17.10 14.14 -20.57
C ASP A 758 17.98 14.67 -21.71
N TYR A 759 17.44 15.53 -22.58
CA TYR A 759 18.18 16.20 -23.66
C TYR A 759 18.30 17.72 -23.46
N GLY A 760 17.19 18.44 -23.28
CA GLY A 760 17.12 19.91 -23.25
C GLY A 760 16.58 20.53 -24.56
N PRO A 761 17.24 20.33 -25.72
CA PRO A 761 16.83 20.88 -27.02
C PRO A 761 15.40 20.56 -27.51
N ASN A 762 14.71 19.60 -26.91
CA ASN A 762 13.34 19.24 -27.31
C ASN A 762 12.28 19.99 -26.48
N MET A 763 12.68 20.75 -25.46
CA MET A 763 11.78 21.55 -24.62
C MET A 763 11.73 23.01 -25.10
N SER A 764 10.51 23.52 -25.25
CA SER A 764 10.18 24.89 -25.63
C SER A 764 9.26 25.50 -24.57
N VAL A 765 9.60 26.69 -24.06
CA VAL A 765 8.79 27.40 -23.05
C VAL A 765 8.45 28.84 -23.48
N GLY A 766 7.19 29.21 -23.29
CA GLY A 766 6.66 30.56 -23.53
C GLY A 766 6.99 31.57 -22.43
N LYS A 767 6.34 32.72 -22.50
CA LYS A 767 6.57 33.90 -21.66
C LYS A 767 6.17 33.67 -20.21
N ARG A 768 6.91 34.24 -19.25
CA ARG A 768 6.59 34.17 -17.81
C ARG A 768 6.31 32.74 -17.30
N PHE A 769 7.05 31.76 -17.82
CA PHE A 769 6.95 30.37 -17.39
C PHE A 769 7.56 30.19 -15.99
N TYR A 770 6.80 29.63 -15.05
CA TYR A 770 7.27 29.32 -13.70
C TYR A 770 7.16 27.83 -13.38
N ALA A 771 8.24 27.24 -12.86
CA ALA A 771 8.25 25.89 -12.33
C ALA A 771 8.91 25.82 -10.94
N ASN A 772 8.23 25.16 -10.00
CA ASN A 772 8.69 24.92 -8.64
C ASN A 772 9.57 23.65 -8.54
N PHE A 773 10.10 23.36 -7.35
CA PHE A 773 11.17 22.38 -7.10
C PHE A 773 10.94 20.99 -7.73
N ASN A 774 12.01 20.32 -8.18
CA ASN A 774 11.99 18.95 -8.73
C ASN A 774 11.18 18.74 -10.02
N LEU A 775 10.97 19.77 -10.86
CA LEU A 775 10.49 19.56 -12.23
C LEU A 775 11.40 18.54 -12.96
N THR A 776 10.78 17.50 -13.53
CA THR A 776 11.46 16.46 -14.29
C THR A 776 10.80 16.28 -15.65
N VAL A 777 11.55 16.48 -16.74
CA VAL A 777 11.05 16.42 -18.12
C VAL A 777 11.86 15.39 -18.91
N LEU A 778 11.25 14.27 -19.29
CA LEU A 778 11.83 13.31 -20.23
C LEU A 778 11.40 13.70 -21.64
N ASP A 779 12.23 14.52 -22.28
CA ASP A 779 12.00 15.20 -23.56
C ASP A 779 12.54 14.42 -24.77
N SER A 780 12.35 13.11 -24.82
CA SER A 780 12.70 12.32 -26.02
C SER A 780 11.90 12.76 -27.26
N ALA A 781 10.64 13.20 -27.11
CA ALA A 781 9.92 13.97 -28.12
C ALA A 781 9.68 15.41 -27.66
N ILE A 782 9.13 16.24 -28.54
CA ILE A 782 8.99 17.68 -28.33
C ILE A 782 8.01 17.96 -27.17
N VAL A 783 8.44 18.82 -26.24
CA VAL A 783 7.62 19.35 -25.15
C VAL A 783 7.42 20.84 -25.40
N THR A 784 6.18 21.24 -25.69
CA THR A 784 5.81 22.65 -25.88
C THR A 784 4.99 23.12 -24.69
N ILE A 785 5.45 24.17 -24.01
CA ILE A 785 4.74 24.84 -22.91
C ILE A 785 4.49 26.30 -23.33
N GLY A 786 3.22 26.71 -23.28
CA GLY A 786 2.76 28.06 -23.65
C GLY A 786 3.12 29.15 -22.63
N ASP A 787 2.54 30.33 -22.85
CA ASP A 787 2.78 31.49 -21.99
C ASP A 787 2.07 31.36 -20.62
N ARG A 788 2.62 32.00 -19.59
CA ARG A 788 2.03 32.18 -18.25
C ARG A 788 1.73 30.86 -17.51
N VAL A 789 2.31 29.75 -17.96
CA VAL A 789 2.13 28.42 -17.34
C VAL A 789 2.86 28.34 -16.00
N MET A 790 2.17 27.87 -14.96
CA MET A 790 2.70 27.66 -13.62
C MET A 790 2.72 26.17 -13.26
N ILE A 791 3.87 25.65 -12.84
CA ILE A 791 4.04 24.24 -12.46
C ILE A 791 4.47 24.10 -10.99
N GLY A 792 3.74 23.30 -10.23
CA GLY A 792 4.02 22.98 -8.83
C GLY A 792 5.15 21.96 -8.63
N PRO A 793 5.54 21.69 -7.37
CA PRO A 793 6.71 20.87 -7.08
C PRO A 793 6.54 19.39 -7.39
N ASN A 794 7.64 18.72 -7.75
CA ASN A 794 7.75 17.30 -8.05
C ASN A 794 6.86 16.83 -9.22
N VAL A 795 6.69 17.68 -10.24
CA VAL A 795 5.94 17.34 -11.47
C VAL A 795 6.85 16.59 -12.45
N MET A 796 6.30 15.53 -13.06
CA MET A 796 6.94 14.74 -14.10
C MET A 796 6.21 14.90 -15.43
N ILE A 797 6.94 15.27 -16.48
CA ILE A 797 6.48 15.29 -17.87
C ILE A 797 7.28 14.20 -18.61
N SER A 798 6.62 13.18 -19.16
CA SER A 798 7.31 12.08 -19.85
C SER A 798 6.78 11.90 -21.26
N THR A 799 7.58 12.25 -22.26
CA THR A 799 7.29 11.94 -23.67
C THR A 799 7.71 10.52 -24.06
N ALA A 800 8.69 9.95 -23.35
CA ALA A 800 9.21 8.61 -23.59
C ALA A 800 8.30 7.51 -23.04
N THR A 801 8.29 6.35 -23.72
CA THR A 801 7.65 5.11 -23.27
C THR A 801 8.28 3.88 -23.96
N HIS A 802 7.90 2.69 -23.53
CA HIS A 802 8.33 1.41 -24.09
C HIS A 802 7.11 0.57 -24.52
N GLU A 803 7.35 -0.50 -25.27
CA GLU A 803 6.36 -1.57 -25.39
C GLU A 803 6.15 -2.28 -24.04
N THR A 804 4.95 -2.79 -23.80
CA THR A 804 4.66 -3.68 -22.67
C THR A 804 5.39 -5.02 -22.78
N GLU A 805 5.75 -5.43 -23.99
CA GLU A 805 6.48 -6.67 -24.26
C GLU A 805 7.95 -6.62 -23.84
N VAL A 806 8.46 -7.77 -23.40
CA VAL A 806 9.84 -7.91 -22.87
C VAL A 806 10.89 -7.77 -23.99
N ALA A 807 10.52 -8.09 -25.24
CA ALA A 807 11.45 -8.11 -26.37
C ALA A 807 12.03 -6.73 -26.69
N SER A 808 11.20 -5.70 -26.89
CA SER A 808 11.67 -4.33 -27.17
C SER A 808 12.57 -3.78 -26.06
N ARG A 809 12.22 -4.05 -24.79
CA ARG A 809 13.04 -3.62 -23.64
C ARG A 809 14.39 -4.33 -23.59
N ARG A 810 14.49 -5.61 -23.99
CA ARG A 810 15.77 -6.33 -24.12
C ARG A 810 16.62 -5.85 -25.30
N ALA A 811 16.00 -5.21 -26.30
CA ALA A 811 16.68 -4.61 -27.43
C ALA A 811 17.02 -3.11 -27.23
N CYS A 812 16.72 -2.55 -26.05
CA CYS A 812 16.85 -1.11 -25.74
C CYS A 812 16.11 -0.18 -26.72
N ILE A 813 15.02 -0.66 -27.31
CA ILE A 813 14.23 0.12 -28.27
C ILE A 813 13.08 0.83 -27.54
N GLU A 814 12.91 2.10 -27.87
CA GLU A 814 11.99 3.06 -27.27
C GLU A 814 11.18 3.78 -28.36
N TYR A 815 10.10 4.46 -27.96
CA TYR A 815 9.40 5.45 -28.78
C TYR A 815 8.90 6.59 -27.88
N ALA A 816 8.72 7.78 -28.46
CA ALA A 816 8.30 8.96 -27.72
C ALA A 816 7.26 9.76 -28.50
N TYR A 817 6.30 10.35 -27.79
CA TYR A 817 5.25 11.18 -28.39
C TYR A 817 5.20 12.56 -27.71
N PRO A 818 4.98 13.64 -28.49
CA PRO A 818 5.07 15.00 -27.99
C PRO A 818 4.02 15.31 -26.92
N ILE A 819 4.29 16.34 -26.11
CA ILE A 819 3.37 16.87 -25.11
C ILE A 819 3.22 18.37 -25.34
N ASN A 820 1.97 18.84 -25.34
CA ASN A 820 1.64 20.26 -25.47
C ASN A 820 0.89 20.72 -24.21
N ILE A 821 1.33 21.81 -23.60
CA ILE A 821 0.64 22.50 -22.52
C ILE A 821 0.35 23.93 -23.01
N GLY A 822 -0.91 24.27 -23.19
CA GLY A 822 -1.33 25.60 -23.64
C GLY A 822 -1.15 26.68 -22.57
N ASP A 823 -1.35 27.91 -22.99
CA ASP A 823 -1.25 29.13 -22.17
C ASP A 823 -2.08 29.09 -20.87
N ASP A 824 -1.69 29.88 -19.88
CA ASP A 824 -2.44 30.12 -18.63
C ASP A 824 -2.80 28.85 -17.84
N CYS A 825 -2.05 27.76 -18.03
CA CYS A 825 -2.25 26.50 -17.33
C CYS A 825 -1.58 26.50 -15.94
N TRP A 826 -2.29 25.96 -14.95
CA TRP A 826 -1.74 25.66 -13.63
C TRP A 826 -1.66 24.14 -13.41
N ILE A 827 -0.44 23.62 -13.28
CA ILE A 827 -0.15 22.20 -13.02
C ILE A 827 0.18 22.03 -11.54
N GLY A 828 -0.66 21.33 -10.78
CA GLY A 828 -0.45 21.08 -9.35
C GLY A 828 0.76 20.19 -9.07
N GLY A 829 1.29 20.25 -7.84
CA GLY A 829 2.45 19.45 -7.43
C GLY A 829 2.20 17.94 -7.48
N GLY A 830 3.24 17.14 -7.77
CA GLY A 830 3.16 15.69 -7.87
C GLY A 830 2.36 15.15 -9.07
N VAL A 831 2.03 16.00 -10.05
CA VAL A 831 1.36 15.58 -11.28
C VAL A 831 2.33 14.83 -12.20
N THR A 832 1.83 13.78 -12.86
CA THR A 832 2.54 13.07 -13.94
C THR A 832 1.78 13.28 -15.25
N ILE A 833 2.45 13.75 -16.30
CA ILE A 833 1.90 13.87 -17.66
C ILE A 833 2.54 12.81 -18.55
N LEU A 834 1.72 11.96 -19.18
CA LEU A 834 2.16 10.85 -20.04
C LEU A 834 2.29 11.27 -21.51
N PRO A 835 2.92 10.44 -22.38
CA PRO A 835 3.14 10.76 -23.78
C PRO A 835 1.85 11.02 -24.57
N ASN A 836 1.96 11.81 -25.65
CA ASN A 836 0.87 12.12 -26.57
C ASN A 836 -0.33 12.80 -25.89
N VAL A 837 -0.07 13.74 -24.98
CA VAL A 837 -1.08 14.50 -24.24
C VAL A 837 -1.01 15.98 -24.60
N THR A 838 -2.17 16.55 -24.95
CA THR A 838 -2.39 17.99 -25.07
C THR A 838 -3.27 18.47 -23.92
N ILE A 839 -2.73 19.35 -23.09
CA ILE A 839 -3.49 20.16 -22.13
C ILE A 839 -3.79 21.49 -22.82
N GLY A 840 -5.07 21.78 -23.08
CA GLY A 840 -5.47 23.05 -23.67
C GLY A 840 -5.31 24.22 -22.70
N GLU A 841 -5.30 25.44 -23.24
CA GLU A 841 -5.23 26.72 -22.52
C GLU A 841 -6.13 26.81 -21.28
N GLY A 842 -5.73 27.62 -20.29
CA GLY A 842 -6.54 27.94 -19.11
C GLY A 842 -6.93 26.76 -18.23
N CYS A 843 -6.18 25.65 -18.28
CA CYS A 843 -6.48 24.44 -17.53
C CYS A 843 -5.82 24.39 -16.15
N THR A 844 -6.54 23.86 -15.16
CA THR A 844 -5.99 23.51 -13.85
C THR A 844 -5.91 21.99 -13.70
N ILE A 845 -4.71 21.45 -13.49
CA ILE A 845 -4.51 20.05 -13.14
C ILE A 845 -4.28 19.95 -11.63
N GLY A 846 -5.15 19.26 -10.90
CA GLY A 846 -5.02 19.09 -9.45
C GLY A 846 -3.78 18.27 -9.06
N ALA A 847 -3.22 18.55 -7.88
CA ALA A 847 -2.05 17.86 -7.35
C ALA A 847 -2.22 16.32 -7.32
N GLY A 848 -1.12 15.59 -7.55
CA GLY A 848 -1.09 14.12 -7.56
C GLY A 848 -1.82 13.44 -8.72
N SER A 849 -2.25 14.19 -9.75
CA SER A 849 -2.99 13.62 -10.89
C SER A 849 -2.06 12.94 -11.91
N ILE A 850 -2.54 11.87 -12.55
CA ILE A 850 -1.84 11.23 -13.68
C ILE A 850 -2.62 11.51 -14.96
N VAL A 851 -2.11 12.43 -15.79
CA VAL A 851 -2.75 12.85 -17.05
C VAL A 851 -2.40 11.86 -18.15
N THR A 852 -3.37 11.02 -18.52
CA THR A 852 -3.20 9.91 -19.49
C THR A 852 -3.88 10.15 -20.85
N ARG A 853 -4.51 11.31 -21.03
CA ARG A 853 -5.29 11.74 -22.21
C ARG A 853 -5.38 13.26 -22.22
N ASP A 854 -5.69 13.83 -23.38
CA ASP A 854 -5.91 15.26 -23.55
C ASP A 854 -6.92 15.84 -22.56
N ILE A 855 -6.61 17.06 -22.09
CA ILE A 855 -7.49 17.86 -21.24
C ILE A 855 -7.97 19.06 -22.07
N PRO A 856 -9.25 19.13 -22.47
CA PRO A 856 -9.75 20.22 -23.29
C PRO A 856 -9.63 21.57 -22.58
N ALA A 857 -9.34 22.65 -23.31
CA ALA A 857 -9.17 24.01 -22.80
C ALA A 857 -10.23 24.47 -21.77
N TRP A 858 -9.82 25.34 -20.84
CA TRP A 858 -10.65 25.92 -19.78
C TRP A 858 -11.29 24.87 -18.85
N SER A 859 -10.52 23.85 -18.45
CA SER A 859 -10.97 22.75 -17.58
C SER A 859 -10.20 22.67 -16.27
N VAL A 860 -10.88 22.28 -15.19
CA VAL A 860 -10.21 21.69 -14.02
C VAL A 860 -10.28 20.17 -14.13
N ALA A 861 -9.12 19.50 -14.11
CA ALA A 861 -9.01 18.05 -14.13
C ALA A 861 -8.21 17.51 -12.93
N VAL A 862 -8.65 16.39 -12.35
CA VAL A 862 -8.03 15.80 -11.16
C VAL A 862 -8.01 14.27 -11.21
N GLY A 863 -7.11 13.66 -10.43
CA GLY A 863 -7.12 12.24 -10.10
C GLY A 863 -6.17 11.37 -10.92
N SER A 864 -6.16 10.08 -10.60
CA SER A 864 -5.34 9.06 -11.28
C SER A 864 -6.22 7.93 -11.79
N PRO A 865 -6.41 7.79 -13.12
CA PRO A 865 -6.05 8.74 -14.18
C PRO A 865 -6.93 10.00 -14.16
N ALA A 866 -6.39 11.13 -14.62
CA ALA A 866 -7.02 12.45 -14.51
C ALA A 866 -8.34 12.55 -15.30
N ARG A 867 -9.33 13.24 -14.73
CA ARG A 867 -10.64 13.50 -15.35
C ARG A 867 -11.07 14.94 -15.12
N VAL A 868 -11.67 15.57 -16.14
CA VAL A 868 -12.30 16.89 -16.02
C VAL A 868 -13.46 16.81 -15.01
N VAL A 869 -13.42 17.65 -13.98
CA VAL A 869 -14.44 17.73 -12.92
C VAL A 869 -15.30 19.00 -13.01
N LYS A 870 -14.78 20.07 -13.62
CA LYS A 870 -15.56 21.25 -14.01
C LYS A 870 -14.88 21.99 -15.17
N LYS A 871 -15.65 22.86 -15.84
CA LYS A 871 -15.08 23.95 -16.65
C LYS A 871 -14.79 25.17 -15.77
N VAL A 872 -13.85 26.00 -16.20
CA VAL A 872 -13.74 27.41 -15.80
C VAL A 872 -14.32 28.28 -16.91
N GLN A 873 -14.59 29.56 -16.62
CA GLN A 873 -14.93 30.52 -17.66
C GLN A 873 -13.64 30.95 -18.37
N PRO A 874 -13.61 31.01 -19.72
CA PRO A 874 -12.59 31.74 -20.44
C PRO A 874 -12.55 33.20 -19.99
N LEU A 875 -11.35 33.77 -19.89
CA LEU A 875 -11.21 35.21 -19.79
C LEU A 875 -11.67 35.83 -21.11
N GLY A 876 -12.44 36.93 -21.04
CA GLY A 876 -12.61 37.83 -22.18
C GLY A 876 -11.31 38.58 -22.47
N GLU A 877 -11.25 39.30 -23.60
CA GLU A 877 -10.08 40.11 -23.97
C GLU A 877 -9.64 41.01 -22.80
N PHE A 878 -8.46 40.72 -22.26
CA PHE A 878 -7.96 41.35 -21.04
C PHE A 878 -7.41 42.73 -21.39
N ASN A 879 -8.20 43.77 -21.16
CA ASN A 879 -7.85 45.12 -21.54
C ASN A 879 -6.81 45.70 -20.54
N GLU A 880 -5.54 45.74 -20.96
CA GLU A 880 -4.37 46.04 -20.11
C GLU A 880 -4.42 47.41 -19.39
N SER A 881 -5.37 48.28 -19.72
CA SER A 881 -5.58 49.59 -19.06
C SER A 881 -5.99 49.49 -17.58
N ASN A 882 -6.49 48.34 -17.13
CA ASN A 882 -7.07 48.16 -15.79
C ASN A 882 -6.24 47.18 -14.94
N GLY A 883 -5.04 47.59 -14.55
CA GLY A 883 -4.16 46.81 -13.67
C GLY A 883 -4.76 46.59 -12.27
N VAL A 884 -4.67 45.34 -11.79
CA VAL A 884 -4.97 44.86 -10.43
C VAL A 884 -3.93 43.80 -10.06
#